data_AF-A0A6N3B3W4-F1
#
_entry.id   AF-A0A6N3B3W4-F1
#
_cell.length_a   1.000
_cell.length_b   1.000
_cell.length_c   1.000
_cell.angle_alpha   90.00
_cell.angle_beta   90.00
_cell.angle_gamma   90.00
#
_symmetry.space_group_name_H-M   'P 1'
#
loop_
_entity.id
_entity.type
_entity.pdbx_description
1 polymer ?
#
loop_
_entity_poly.entity_id
_entity_poly.type
_entity_poly.pdbx_seq_one_letter_code
_entity_poly.pdbx_strand_id
1 'polypeptide(L)'
;MAELCAHTEQMNSKIICESVITNLELLLQDTEVFKGEPRTCDLYFLQNELTRSYEQAIELIVQNGTVDDLEKALSILERLDDETGTSLDHTMGGPLTDAEFLGVISRFLTINNYEIVKPYLLRTQEKIEKNEVYDCIAAAKLRFASLISKYNQTEALECFDISTRYLVAYGYHKDIILLQIMDSYNVFFESVSGNPEEERDTITKMTIALWNHTDGRETKHFLNRWFDKLLKTDSRYALAFLSELQIKFGKSWVVEGMLRSAIEKYCNDLGFLDIVIGLIESLPNDTSPRIIDASTSIFRTLEQMCTGANVDERLLIKSQMKEFVINIVSRYNILDNPWPDNDSWKDGSIKEFLLTVEAAGFDVSQYIEYFHIKKTNDMENKEDKKTIDVFEANQTCFEALTPEDAKKWFETHDLIERDVQDICGFLKNYQNDKGTLLELLRFIITKFGGWSYSQKRKDTILQIIGRLELDDEEMSEVHMLMYLYSYEWGSSLIDKDEFLNSIRLSSDVGRNTFYSELPEVIISHSGRITKGLLDALFVFGYDKDIIVEIWRNVFDIMKLRFPNLDQYTSDNIFEETDELLELRNCLLMRFIDGGKESFLATYAYLANAAEKEKFSEFTESIVFCLEHYEQYNLVTQIAIADLVRCYGCCLKDMNIDRMINAINVVYPTGNLLLDVIFSEFTVYNSYLLMCSDKHAPDYMEQEDVEFYLAEQLYDLGKEAVQEGTDEYAENSVYRDPIMQVLDTSGINYIEIYKKLHASRRLNDKMQDFVGGASKIPETNTVYKSYVIQYALHAIIEKAFIDREPELLPQTLFRLIPDYQGMYKLFKCRDMQPQKHLYDKNNSCEPFLINNKDEYILIGCSEIKKYIDYHQTSLIFAYQGIVGETGDEHLIPFRQYLATAVEKGKIYTILDNPESLIDFIRTLDRELEDEDYLWPGASVSKLLDVHIEFDFLNGRYIAINQEKDVVFIMKKWSSSYKGDSEYHGNAIPLYSGTKLYIKKEYIGILEQQYGTLMMKTCVQSYTQDY
;
A
#
# COMPACT_ATOMS: atom_id res chain seq x y z
N MET A 1 48.84 6.19 -23.25
CA MET A 1 48.08 6.67 -24.43
C MET A 1 48.02 8.19 -24.52
N ALA A 2 47.48 8.91 -23.54
CA ALA A 2 47.37 10.37 -23.59
C ALA A 2 48.68 11.12 -23.93
N GLU A 3 49.81 10.72 -23.31
CA GLU A 3 51.14 11.28 -23.62
C GLU A 3 51.58 11.00 -25.06
N LEU A 4 51.28 9.80 -25.58
CA LEU A 4 51.60 9.44 -26.96
C LEU A 4 50.82 10.33 -27.93
N CYS A 5 49.51 10.49 -27.71
CA CYS A 5 48.64 11.33 -28.53
C CYS A 5 49.15 12.78 -28.59
N ALA A 6 49.64 13.33 -27.47
CA ALA A 6 50.19 14.69 -27.38
C ALA A 6 51.50 14.90 -28.18
N HIS A 7 52.18 13.83 -28.60
CA HIS A 7 53.47 13.89 -29.31
C HIS A 7 53.42 13.29 -30.73
N THR A 8 52.24 12.91 -31.21
CA THR A 8 52.04 12.27 -32.53
C THR A 8 52.56 13.11 -33.70
N GLU A 9 52.35 14.43 -33.70
CA GLU A 9 52.81 15.34 -34.78
C GLU A 9 54.35 15.37 -34.96
N GLN A 10 55.09 14.93 -33.95
CA GLN A 10 56.57 14.93 -33.94
C GLN A 10 57.16 13.55 -34.29
N MET A 11 56.31 12.55 -34.52
CA MET A 11 56.71 11.16 -34.77
C MET A 11 56.34 10.75 -36.20
N ASN A 12 57.10 9.80 -36.78
CA ASN A 12 56.69 9.19 -38.05
C ASN A 12 55.66 8.07 -37.79
N SER A 13 54.80 7.78 -38.77
CA SER A 13 53.69 6.84 -38.64
C SER A 13 54.09 5.45 -38.15
N LYS A 14 55.31 4.99 -38.49
CA LYS A 14 55.85 3.70 -38.02
C LYS A 14 56.16 3.72 -36.51
N ILE A 15 56.81 4.77 -36.02
CA ILE A 15 57.13 4.93 -34.58
C ILE A 15 55.84 5.06 -33.76
N ILE A 16 54.82 5.76 -34.30
CA ILE A 16 53.50 5.87 -33.66
C ILE A 16 52.91 4.47 -33.48
N CYS A 17 52.82 3.67 -34.54
CA CYS A 17 52.23 2.32 -34.45
C CYS A 17 53.02 1.39 -33.52
N GLU A 18 54.36 1.37 -33.60
CA GLU A 18 55.21 0.58 -32.70
C GLU A 18 55.00 0.97 -31.22
N SER A 19 54.84 2.27 -30.95
CA SER A 19 54.60 2.77 -29.59
C SER A 19 53.19 2.47 -29.08
N VAL A 20 52.17 2.52 -29.96
CA VAL A 20 50.80 2.10 -29.60
C VAL A 20 50.79 0.62 -29.24
N ILE A 21 51.37 -0.25 -30.08
CA ILE A 21 51.43 -1.69 -29.82
C ILE A 21 52.17 -1.98 -28.51
N THR A 22 53.31 -1.33 -28.28
CA THR A 22 54.05 -1.48 -27.01
C THR A 22 53.19 -1.07 -25.80
N ASN A 23 52.44 0.03 -25.90
CA ASN A 23 51.55 0.47 -24.83
C ASN A 23 50.39 -0.51 -24.57
N LEU A 24 49.84 -1.13 -25.61
CA LEU A 24 48.81 -2.16 -25.46
C LEU A 24 49.40 -3.44 -24.85
N GLU A 25 50.61 -3.85 -25.23
CA GLU A 25 51.31 -5.01 -24.67
C GLU A 25 51.59 -4.87 -23.17
N LEU A 26 51.77 -3.64 -22.66
CA LEU A 26 51.91 -3.39 -21.22
C LEU A 26 50.70 -3.87 -20.41
N LEU A 27 49.50 -3.81 -20.98
CA LEU A 27 48.26 -4.26 -20.33
C LEU A 27 48.25 -5.77 -20.06
N LEU A 28 49.04 -6.53 -20.81
CA LEU A 28 49.18 -7.99 -20.68
C LEU A 28 50.36 -8.42 -19.81
N GLN A 29 51.15 -7.50 -19.24
CA GLN A 29 52.32 -7.87 -18.43
C GLN A 29 51.96 -8.44 -17.05
N ASP A 30 50.87 -7.96 -16.45
CA ASP A 30 50.35 -8.44 -15.17
C ASP A 30 48.82 -8.32 -15.16
N THR A 31 48.15 -9.39 -15.58
CA THR A 31 46.67 -9.47 -15.60
C THR A 31 46.10 -9.97 -14.27
N GLU A 32 46.93 -10.40 -13.32
CA GLU A 32 46.49 -10.94 -12.03
C GLU A 32 45.97 -9.86 -11.08
N VAL A 33 46.44 -8.61 -11.22
CA VAL A 33 45.92 -7.46 -10.46
C VAL A 33 44.42 -7.22 -10.68
N PHE A 34 43.87 -7.69 -11.81
CA PHE A 34 42.44 -7.58 -12.12
C PHE A 34 41.61 -8.76 -11.58
N LYS A 35 42.25 -9.78 -10.97
CA LYS A 35 41.61 -10.98 -10.41
C LYS A 35 41.60 -11.03 -8.88
N GLY A 36 42.16 -10.01 -8.22
CA GLY A 36 42.37 -9.92 -6.77
C GLY A 36 41.56 -8.81 -6.07
N GLU A 37 42.12 -8.21 -5.01
CA GLU A 37 41.61 -6.96 -4.41
C GLU A 37 42.47 -5.77 -4.88
N PRO A 38 41.87 -4.68 -5.41
CA PRO A 38 40.44 -4.46 -5.58
C PRO A 38 39.84 -5.38 -6.64
N ARG A 39 38.59 -5.80 -6.42
CA ARG A 39 37.88 -6.68 -7.37
C ARG A 39 37.66 -5.91 -8.66
N THR A 40 37.53 -6.62 -9.77
CA THR A 40 37.27 -6.05 -11.10
C THR A 40 36.06 -5.09 -11.10
N CYS A 41 35.03 -5.41 -10.33
CA CYS A 41 33.84 -4.57 -10.13
C CYS A 41 34.09 -3.28 -9.33
N ASP A 42 35.13 -3.22 -8.49
CA ASP A 42 35.52 -2.01 -7.76
C ASP A 42 36.16 -0.95 -8.71
N LEU A 43 36.53 -1.34 -9.94
CA LEU A 43 37.10 -0.46 -10.97
C LEU A 43 36.06 0.07 -11.98
N TYR A 44 34.76 -0.20 -11.78
CA TYR A 44 33.68 0.18 -12.71
C TYR A 44 33.69 1.68 -13.08
N PHE A 45 34.09 2.55 -12.15
CA PHE A 45 34.16 3.99 -12.40
C PHE A 45 35.24 4.42 -13.42
N LEU A 46 36.22 3.56 -13.74
CA LEU A 46 37.28 3.82 -14.74
C LEU A 46 36.95 3.26 -16.13
N GLN A 47 35.82 2.58 -16.28
CA GLN A 47 35.45 1.85 -17.49
C GLN A 47 35.42 2.75 -18.73
N ASN A 48 34.91 3.99 -18.58
CA ASN A 48 34.84 4.97 -19.67
C ASN A 48 36.24 5.42 -20.12
N GLU A 49 37.14 5.69 -19.17
CA GLU A 49 38.52 6.12 -19.42
C GLU A 49 39.35 5.03 -20.08
N LEU A 50 39.14 3.76 -19.67
CA LEU A 50 39.78 2.60 -20.26
C LEU A 50 39.31 2.39 -21.70
N THR A 51 37.99 2.36 -21.92
CA THR A 51 37.40 2.22 -23.26
C THR A 51 37.91 3.31 -24.21
N ARG A 52 37.94 4.57 -23.77
CA ARG A 52 38.49 5.68 -24.54
C ARG A 52 39.96 5.48 -24.90
N SER A 53 40.75 4.93 -23.98
CA SER A 53 42.17 4.65 -24.22
C SER A 53 42.37 3.57 -25.28
N TYR A 54 41.51 2.54 -25.30
CA TYR A 54 41.52 1.50 -26.33
C TYR A 54 41.12 2.06 -27.70
N GLU A 55 40.08 2.91 -27.73
CA GLU A 55 39.63 3.57 -28.96
C GLU A 55 40.72 4.46 -29.57
N GLN A 56 41.39 5.28 -28.75
CA GLN A 56 42.51 6.10 -29.21
C GLN A 56 43.67 5.26 -29.75
N ALA A 57 43.92 4.09 -29.16
CA ALA A 57 44.97 3.19 -29.64
C ALA A 57 44.62 2.65 -31.04
N ILE A 58 43.39 2.17 -31.23
CA ILE A 58 42.95 1.67 -32.54
C ILE A 58 42.87 2.79 -33.57
N GLU A 59 42.39 3.98 -33.20
CA GLU A 59 42.32 5.14 -34.09
C GLU A 59 43.70 5.51 -34.65
N LEU A 60 44.72 5.58 -33.79
CA LEU A 60 46.09 5.88 -34.20
C LEU A 60 46.65 4.82 -35.17
N ILE A 61 46.34 3.54 -34.94
CA ILE A 61 46.73 2.44 -35.82
C ILE A 61 46.01 2.53 -37.17
N VAL A 62 44.72 2.84 -37.19
CA VAL A 62 43.94 2.98 -38.43
C VAL A 62 44.43 4.17 -39.26
N GLN A 63 44.81 5.28 -38.62
CA GLN A 63 45.29 6.48 -39.31
C GLN A 63 46.72 6.35 -39.83
N ASN A 64 47.60 5.61 -39.14
CA ASN A 64 49.05 5.63 -39.39
C ASN A 64 49.65 4.26 -39.78
N GLY A 65 48.93 3.16 -39.57
CA GLY A 65 49.45 1.81 -39.65
C GLY A 65 49.03 1.04 -40.89
N THR A 66 49.51 -0.20 -40.96
CA THR A 66 49.07 -1.19 -41.94
C THR A 66 47.97 -2.09 -41.38
N VAL A 67 47.32 -2.89 -42.23
CA VAL A 67 46.29 -3.82 -41.74
C VAL A 67 46.89 -4.91 -40.84
N ASP A 68 48.18 -5.24 -40.99
CA ASP A 68 48.90 -6.14 -40.07
C ASP A 68 49.10 -5.51 -38.68
N ASP A 69 49.25 -4.19 -38.59
CA ASP A 69 49.36 -3.49 -37.31
C ASP A 69 48.01 -3.44 -36.58
N LEU A 70 46.91 -3.32 -37.34
CA LEU A 70 45.55 -3.45 -36.82
C LEU A 70 45.27 -4.86 -36.29
N GLU A 71 45.66 -5.91 -37.04
CA GLU A 71 45.52 -7.31 -36.59
C GLU A 71 46.27 -7.56 -35.27
N LYS A 72 47.48 -7.02 -35.11
CA LYS A 72 48.23 -7.10 -33.85
C LYS A 72 47.53 -6.39 -32.70
N ALA A 73 47.06 -5.16 -32.92
CA ALA A 73 46.37 -4.39 -31.88
C ALA A 73 45.09 -5.11 -31.41
N LEU A 74 44.29 -5.62 -32.35
CA LEU A 74 43.07 -6.38 -32.05
C LEU A 74 43.38 -7.70 -31.32
N SER A 75 44.45 -8.39 -31.70
CA SER A 75 44.88 -9.62 -31.01
C SER A 75 45.29 -9.37 -29.56
N ILE A 76 45.90 -8.22 -29.27
CA ILE A 76 46.28 -7.83 -27.89
C ILE A 76 45.03 -7.53 -27.07
N LEU A 77 44.08 -6.77 -27.62
CA LEU A 77 42.83 -6.45 -26.92
C LEU A 77 41.94 -7.67 -26.71
N GLU A 78 41.82 -8.56 -27.71
CA GLU A 78 41.10 -9.84 -27.55
C GLU A 78 41.71 -10.68 -26.42
N ARG A 79 43.04 -10.71 -26.33
CA ARG A 79 43.74 -11.42 -25.25
C ARG A 79 43.57 -10.74 -23.88
N LEU A 80 43.45 -9.42 -23.84
CA LEU A 80 43.19 -8.67 -22.61
C LEU A 80 41.81 -9.02 -22.05
N ASP A 81 40.80 -9.01 -22.90
CA ASP A 81 39.44 -9.48 -22.58
C ASP A 81 39.47 -10.93 -22.06
N ASP A 82 40.11 -11.85 -22.78
CA ASP A 82 40.23 -13.26 -22.36
C ASP A 82 40.94 -13.47 -21.00
N GLU A 83 41.92 -12.63 -20.66
CA GLU A 83 42.70 -12.78 -19.42
C GLU A 83 42.11 -12.03 -18.21
N THR A 84 41.24 -11.03 -18.44
CA THR A 84 40.74 -10.14 -17.38
C THR A 84 39.22 -10.11 -17.22
N GLY A 85 38.47 -10.61 -18.20
CA GLY A 85 37.02 -10.76 -18.12
C GLY A 85 36.62 -11.79 -17.05
N THR A 86 35.60 -11.45 -16.28
CA THR A 86 35.02 -12.31 -15.24
C THR A 86 33.50 -12.34 -15.41
N SER A 87 32.85 -13.48 -15.16
CA SER A 87 31.39 -13.57 -15.14
C SER A 87 30.87 -13.93 -13.76
N LEU A 88 29.78 -13.26 -13.37
CA LEU A 88 28.96 -13.63 -12.22
C LEU A 88 27.50 -13.67 -12.68
N ASP A 89 26.80 -14.78 -12.45
CA ASP A 89 25.42 -15.00 -12.89
C ASP A 89 25.17 -14.66 -14.37
N HIS A 90 26.09 -15.09 -15.26
CA HIS A 90 26.04 -14.81 -16.71
C HIS A 90 26.08 -13.31 -17.09
N THR A 91 26.57 -12.44 -16.20
CA THR A 91 26.89 -11.04 -16.50
C THR A 91 28.41 -10.86 -16.48
N MET A 92 29.01 -10.39 -17.58
CA MET A 92 30.44 -10.14 -17.64
C MET A 92 30.82 -8.80 -16.98
N GLY A 93 31.96 -8.79 -16.30
CA GLY A 93 32.62 -7.63 -15.73
C GLY A 93 34.12 -7.71 -15.96
N GLY A 94 34.78 -6.57 -16.16
CA GLY A 94 36.13 -6.55 -16.69
C GLY A 94 36.62 -5.13 -16.93
N PRO A 95 37.95 -4.91 -17.08
CA PRO A 95 38.49 -3.69 -17.66
C PRO A 95 38.21 -3.58 -19.17
N LEU A 96 38.01 -4.72 -19.85
CA LEU A 96 37.48 -4.82 -21.21
C LEU A 96 36.64 -6.11 -21.27
N THR A 97 35.35 -5.98 -21.53
CA THR A 97 34.40 -7.10 -21.71
C THR A 97 34.17 -7.41 -23.19
N ASP A 98 33.69 -8.62 -23.50
CA ASP A 98 33.27 -9.02 -24.85
C ASP A 98 32.38 -7.96 -25.55
N ALA A 99 31.41 -7.38 -24.82
CA ALA A 99 30.48 -6.38 -25.35
C ALA A 99 31.15 -5.02 -25.65
N GLU A 100 32.09 -4.60 -24.81
CA GLU A 100 32.89 -3.39 -25.02
C GLU A 100 33.89 -3.58 -26.15
N PHE A 101 34.54 -4.74 -26.21
CA PHE A 101 35.46 -5.06 -27.30
C PHE A 101 34.73 -5.05 -28.65
N LEU A 102 33.53 -5.64 -28.71
CA LEU A 102 32.66 -5.54 -29.87
C LEU A 102 32.32 -4.06 -30.21
N GLY A 103 32.06 -3.24 -29.19
CA GLY A 103 31.83 -1.79 -29.31
C GLY A 103 33.05 -1.04 -29.86
N VAL A 104 34.25 -1.31 -29.38
CA VAL A 104 35.49 -0.69 -29.87
C VAL A 104 35.72 -1.08 -31.33
N ILE A 105 35.62 -2.38 -31.67
CA ILE A 105 35.79 -2.86 -33.05
C ILE A 105 34.79 -2.18 -33.99
N SER A 106 33.54 -2.00 -33.54
CA SER A 106 32.46 -1.42 -34.35
C SER A 106 32.79 -0.03 -34.92
N ARG A 107 33.53 0.80 -34.16
CA ARG A 107 33.83 2.19 -34.53
C ARG A 107 34.88 2.33 -35.62
N PHE A 108 35.68 1.30 -35.85
CA PHE A 108 36.82 1.34 -36.76
C PHE A 108 36.67 0.41 -37.98
N LEU A 109 35.47 -0.14 -38.19
CA LEU A 109 35.17 -1.01 -39.33
C LEU A 109 35.04 -0.20 -40.63
N THR A 110 35.84 -0.56 -41.63
CA THR A 110 35.84 0.04 -42.98
C THR A 110 35.82 -1.04 -44.06
N ILE A 111 35.47 -0.65 -45.29
CA ILE A 111 35.46 -1.59 -46.43
C ILE A 111 36.82 -2.26 -46.68
N ASN A 112 37.91 -1.59 -46.30
CA ASN A 112 39.28 -2.05 -46.56
C ASN A 112 39.82 -3.00 -45.47
N ASN A 113 39.24 -3.00 -44.26
CA ASN A 113 39.69 -3.83 -43.14
C ASN A 113 38.67 -4.91 -42.72
N TYR A 114 37.49 -4.95 -43.34
CA TYR A 114 36.41 -5.88 -43.03
C TYR A 114 36.87 -7.35 -42.95
N GLU A 115 37.62 -7.85 -43.93
CA GLU A 115 38.08 -9.25 -43.98
C GLU A 115 39.00 -9.62 -42.81
N ILE A 116 39.75 -8.66 -42.27
CA ILE A 116 40.68 -8.89 -41.13
C ILE A 116 39.95 -8.73 -39.79
N VAL A 117 38.96 -7.84 -39.72
CA VAL A 117 38.17 -7.60 -38.51
C VAL A 117 37.09 -8.68 -38.29
N LYS A 118 36.53 -9.22 -39.38
CA LYS A 118 35.43 -10.21 -39.35
C LYS A 118 35.68 -11.42 -38.44
N PRO A 119 36.87 -12.07 -38.45
CA PRO A 119 37.14 -13.20 -37.57
C PRO A 119 37.04 -12.85 -36.08
N TYR A 120 37.44 -11.63 -35.67
CA TYR A 120 37.32 -11.17 -34.28
C TYR A 120 35.85 -10.95 -33.92
N LEU A 121 35.08 -10.29 -34.79
CA LEU A 121 33.63 -10.09 -34.59
C LEU A 121 32.89 -11.42 -34.39
N LEU A 122 33.19 -12.44 -35.20
CA LEU A 122 32.57 -13.76 -35.08
C LEU A 122 32.96 -14.49 -33.78
N ARG A 123 34.25 -14.44 -33.40
CA ARG A 123 34.71 -15.07 -32.15
C ARG A 123 34.10 -14.39 -30.92
N THR A 124 34.07 -13.07 -30.87
CA THR A 124 33.45 -12.31 -29.78
C THR A 124 31.96 -12.63 -29.68
N GLN A 125 31.24 -12.76 -30.81
CA GLN A 125 29.85 -13.21 -30.76
C GLN A 125 29.68 -14.61 -30.18
N GLU A 126 30.52 -15.56 -30.58
CA GLU A 126 30.46 -16.92 -30.03
C GLU A 126 30.78 -16.97 -28.54
N LYS A 127 31.63 -16.06 -28.03
CA LYS A 127 31.92 -15.91 -26.60
C LYS A 127 30.70 -15.37 -25.85
N ILE A 128 30.09 -14.28 -26.36
CA ILE A 128 28.85 -13.71 -25.80
C ILE A 128 27.75 -14.77 -25.76
N GLU A 129 27.52 -15.50 -26.86
CA GLU A 129 26.52 -16.58 -26.91
C GLU A 129 26.70 -17.68 -25.87
N LYS A 130 27.93 -17.95 -25.42
CA LYS A 130 28.24 -19.00 -24.44
C LYS A 130 28.17 -18.50 -23.00
N ASN A 131 28.43 -17.21 -22.77
CA ASN A 131 28.72 -16.68 -21.44
C ASN A 131 27.65 -15.70 -20.92
N GLU A 132 26.88 -15.06 -21.81
CA GLU A 132 25.96 -13.96 -21.50
C GLU A 132 24.48 -14.37 -21.56
N VAL A 133 23.63 -13.49 -21.03
CA VAL A 133 22.17 -13.57 -21.09
C VAL A 133 21.63 -13.24 -22.49
N TYR A 134 20.42 -13.72 -22.82
CA TYR A 134 19.88 -13.65 -24.18
C TYR A 134 19.67 -12.23 -24.73
N ASP A 135 19.41 -11.23 -23.90
CA ASP A 135 19.33 -9.82 -24.28
C ASP A 135 20.70 -9.25 -24.67
N CYS A 136 21.76 -9.58 -23.93
CA CYS A 136 23.14 -9.28 -24.31
C CYS A 136 23.53 -9.95 -25.64
N ILE A 137 23.16 -11.22 -25.84
CA ILE A 137 23.36 -11.95 -27.09
C ILE A 137 22.63 -11.25 -28.24
N ALA A 138 21.37 -10.85 -28.03
CA ALA A 138 20.56 -10.17 -29.02
C ALA A 138 21.18 -8.82 -29.43
N ALA A 139 21.63 -8.03 -28.45
CA ALA A 139 22.30 -6.75 -28.68
C ALA A 139 23.60 -6.92 -29.48
N ALA A 140 24.42 -7.92 -29.15
CA ALA A 140 25.64 -8.24 -29.88
C ALA A 140 25.36 -8.68 -31.34
N LYS A 141 24.30 -9.48 -31.55
CA LYS A 141 23.84 -9.89 -32.89
C LYS A 141 23.32 -8.72 -33.71
N LEU A 142 22.59 -7.81 -33.08
CA LEU A 142 22.03 -6.62 -33.72
C LEU A 142 23.14 -5.63 -34.10
N ARG A 143 24.11 -5.39 -33.21
CA ARG A 143 25.32 -4.61 -33.50
C ARG A 143 26.05 -5.16 -34.71
N PHE A 144 26.28 -6.48 -34.73
CA PHE A 144 26.94 -7.12 -35.86
C PHE A 144 26.14 -6.98 -37.15
N ALA A 145 24.84 -7.26 -37.14
CA ALA A 145 23.97 -7.10 -38.31
C ALA A 145 24.02 -5.66 -38.84
N SER A 146 23.96 -4.66 -37.96
CA SER A 146 24.11 -3.24 -38.31
C SER A 146 25.46 -2.97 -39.00
N LEU A 147 26.56 -3.46 -38.42
CA LEU A 147 27.91 -3.28 -38.94
C LEU A 147 28.13 -3.92 -40.31
N ILE A 148 27.68 -5.16 -40.48
CA ILE A 148 27.95 -5.92 -41.71
C ILE A 148 26.92 -5.65 -42.81
N SER A 149 25.78 -5.03 -42.51
CA SER A 149 24.74 -4.69 -43.50
C SER A 149 25.27 -3.89 -44.69
N LYS A 150 26.27 -3.03 -44.46
CA LYS A 150 26.93 -2.21 -45.50
C LYS A 150 27.82 -3.01 -46.45
N TYR A 151 28.21 -4.24 -46.08
CA TYR A 151 29.23 -5.02 -46.77
C TYR A 151 28.72 -6.39 -47.23
N ASN A 152 27.87 -7.04 -46.44
CA ASN A 152 27.24 -8.33 -46.74
C ASN A 152 25.79 -8.35 -46.23
N GLN A 153 24.88 -7.89 -47.07
CA GLN A 153 23.45 -7.77 -46.72
C GLN A 153 22.80 -9.11 -46.40
N THR A 154 23.19 -10.21 -47.07
CA THR A 154 22.60 -11.53 -46.82
C THR A 154 22.95 -12.05 -45.44
N GLU A 155 24.22 -11.98 -45.05
CA GLU A 155 24.70 -12.40 -43.72
C GLU A 155 24.17 -11.47 -42.62
N ALA A 156 24.02 -10.18 -42.92
CA ALA A 156 23.38 -9.22 -42.02
C ALA A 156 21.92 -9.60 -41.72
N LEU A 157 21.17 -10.02 -42.73
CA LEU A 157 19.78 -10.48 -42.58
C LEU A 157 19.68 -11.77 -41.77
N GLU A 158 20.60 -12.72 -41.96
CA GLU A 158 20.64 -13.95 -41.15
C GLU A 158 20.93 -13.64 -39.67
N CYS A 159 21.89 -12.75 -39.40
CA CYS A 159 22.18 -12.31 -38.04
C CYS A 159 21.06 -11.47 -37.42
N PHE A 160 20.35 -10.68 -38.21
CA PHE A 160 19.17 -9.97 -37.78
C PHE A 160 18.05 -10.96 -37.40
N ASP A 161 17.77 -11.97 -38.23
CA ASP A 161 16.78 -13.02 -37.91
C ASP A 161 17.13 -13.75 -36.60
N ILE A 162 18.39 -14.14 -36.43
CA ILE A 162 18.86 -14.76 -35.18
C ILE A 162 18.74 -13.81 -33.98
N SER A 163 19.09 -12.53 -34.15
CA SER A 163 18.92 -11.50 -33.12
C SER A 163 17.47 -11.41 -32.66
N THR A 164 16.49 -11.42 -33.59
CA THR A 164 15.08 -11.35 -33.22
C THR A 164 14.64 -12.53 -32.35
N ARG A 165 15.18 -13.73 -32.58
CA ARG A 165 14.91 -14.93 -31.74
C ARG A 165 15.44 -14.76 -30.32
N TYR A 166 16.59 -14.14 -30.16
CA TYR A 166 17.19 -13.89 -28.85
C TYR A 166 16.50 -12.74 -28.11
N LEU A 167 16.07 -11.68 -28.80
CA LEU A 167 15.26 -10.60 -28.22
C LEU A 167 13.97 -11.14 -27.57
N VAL A 168 13.40 -12.21 -28.14
CA VAL A 168 12.14 -12.79 -27.69
C VAL A 168 12.33 -14.00 -26.76
N ALA A 169 13.56 -14.44 -26.51
CA ALA A 169 13.88 -15.52 -25.57
C ALA A 169 13.85 -15.07 -24.09
N TYR A 170 13.57 -16.01 -23.18
CA TYR A 170 13.47 -15.79 -21.72
C TYR A 170 14.71 -15.10 -21.15
N GLY A 171 14.58 -13.99 -20.41
CA GLY A 171 15.73 -13.22 -19.91
C GLY A 171 16.27 -13.67 -18.54
N TYR A 172 16.72 -12.69 -17.75
CA TYR A 172 17.32 -12.86 -16.42
C TYR A 172 16.29 -13.13 -15.30
N HIS A 173 16.70 -13.53 -14.09
CA HIS A 173 15.79 -13.79 -12.94
C HIS A 173 14.93 -12.58 -12.50
N LYS A 174 15.22 -11.38 -13.03
CA LYS A 174 14.50 -10.12 -12.82
C LYS A 174 13.67 -9.71 -14.05
N ASP A 175 13.17 -10.68 -14.83
CA ASP A 175 12.57 -10.43 -16.15
C ASP A 175 11.30 -9.57 -16.08
N ILE A 176 11.47 -8.24 -16.08
CA ILE A 176 10.37 -7.28 -16.04
C ILE A 176 9.62 -7.18 -17.38
N ILE A 177 9.94 -8.01 -18.36
CA ILE A 177 9.35 -7.94 -19.70
C ILE A 177 7.84 -8.19 -19.72
N LEU A 178 7.28 -8.88 -18.71
CA LEU A 178 5.82 -9.03 -18.60
C LEU A 178 5.14 -7.66 -18.49
N LEU A 179 5.83 -6.63 -17.97
CA LEU A 179 5.36 -5.24 -17.99
C LEU A 179 5.07 -4.74 -19.41
N GLN A 180 5.78 -5.21 -20.43
CA GLN A 180 5.54 -4.79 -21.81
C GLN A 180 4.14 -5.21 -22.29
N ILE A 181 3.69 -6.41 -21.91
CA ILE A 181 2.34 -6.91 -22.22
C ILE A 181 1.30 -6.27 -21.31
N MET A 182 1.56 -6.24 -20.00
CA MET A 182 0.62 -5.66 -19.02
C MET A 182 0.37 -4.17 -19.26
N ASP A 183 1.43 -3.39 -19.52
CA ASP A 183 1.30 -1.95 -19.65
C ASP A 183 0.70 -1.53 -20.98
N SER A 184 0.89 -2.31 -22.04
CA SER A 184 0.31 -2.09 -23.37
C SER A 184 -1.10 -2.68 -23.53
N TYR A 185 -1.59 -3.42 -22.52
CA TYR A 185 -2.89 -4.07 -22.57
C TYR A 185 -4.05 -3.09 -22.84
N ASN A 186 -3.98 -1.86 -22.31
CA ASN A 186 -5.01 -0.84 -22.57
C ASN A 186 -5.13 -0.51 -24.07
N VAL A 187 -4.00 -0.37 -24.77
CA VAL A 187 -3.98 -0.11 -26.22
C VAL A 187 -4.59 -1.28 -26.97
N PHE A 188 -4.25 -2.51 -26.58
CA PHE A 188 -4.81 -3.72 -27.16
C PHE A 188 -6.33 -3.80 -26.91
N PHE A 189 -6.77 -3.60 -25.67
CA PHE A 189 -8.17 -3.62 -25.26
C PHE A 189 -9.01 -2.61 -26.05
N GLU A 190 -8.53 -1.38 -26.24
CA GLU A 190 -9.22 -0.36 -27.04
C GLU A 190 -9.19 -0.63 -28.57
N SER A 191 -8.32 -1.54 -29.02
CA SER A 191 -8.15 -1.89 -30.44
C SER A 191 -8.95 -3.12 -30.86
N VAL A 192 -9.23 -4.06 -29.96
CA VAL A 192 -9.99 -5.29 -30.24
C VAL A 192 -11.49 -5.02 -30.34
N SER A 193 -12.18 -5.81 -31.17
CA SER A 193 -13.65 -5.87 -31.20
C SER A 193 -14.16 -6.94 -30.23
N GLY A 194 -14.71 -6.52 -29.08
CA GLY A 194 -15.20 -7.41 -28.02
C GLY A 194 -14.30 -7.46 -26.79
N ASN A 195 -14.68 -8.24 -25.77
CA ASN A 195 -13.91 -8.39 -24.53
C ASN A 195 -12.82 -9.47 -24.74
N PRO A 196 -11.51 -9.15 -24.63
CA PRO A 196 -10.43 -10.11 -24.83
C PRO A 196 -10.17 -10.93 -23.55
N GLU A 197 -11.16 -11.72 -23.13
CA GLU A 197 -11.15 -12.49 -21.88
C GLU A 197 -10.01 -13.53 -21.85
N GLU A 198 -9.73 -14.21 -22.97
CA GLU A 198 -8.65 -15.20 -23.04
C GLU A 198 -7.27 -14.56 -22.77
N GLU A 199 -6.99 -13.42 -23.40
CA GLU A 199 -5.75 -12.68 -23.21
C GLU A 199 -5.64 -12.14 -21.78
N ARG A 200 -6.71 -11.54 -21.25
CA ARG A 200 -6.83 -11.05 -19.86
C ARG A 200 -6.51 -12.14 -18.84
N ASP A 201 -7.17 -13.29 -18.96
CA ASP A 201 -7.05 -14.41 -18.01
C ASP A 201 -5.66 -15.03 -18.10
N THR A 202 -5.10 -15.14 -19.30
CA THR A 202 -3.74 -15.64 -19.52
C THR A 202 -2.70 -14.73 -18.85
N ILE A 203 -2.81 -13.40 -18.98
CA ILE A 203 -1.89 -12.46 -18.31
C ILE A 203 -2.05 -12.57 -16.78
N THR A 204 -3.27 -12.73 -16.29
CA THR A 204 -3.53 -12.96 -14.86
C THR A 204 -2.78 -14.21 -14.37
N LYS A 205 -2.87 -15.33 -15.10
CA LYS A 205 -2.12 -16.57 -14.80
C LYS A 205 -0.61 -16.36 -14.82
N MET A 206 -0.08 -15.65 -15.81
CA MET A 206 1.36 -15.34 -15.89
C MET A 206 1.82 -14.56 -14.67
N THR A 207 1.01 -13.60 -14.22
CA THR A 207 1.33 -12.75 -13.06
C THR A 207 1.29 -13.55 -11.76
N ILE A 208 0.33 -14.45 -11.59
CA ILE A 208 0.26 -15.37 -10.44
C ILE A 208 1.43 -16.37 -10.47
N ALA A 209 1.78 -16.89 -11.66
CA ALA A 209 2.92 -17.79 -11.81
C ALA A 209 4.24 -17.10 -11.42
N LEU A 210 4.44 -15.85 -11.84
CA LEU A 210 5.60 -15.05 -11.48
C LEU A 210 5.67 -14.83 -9.96
N TRP A 211 4.53 -14.50 -9.35
CA TRP A 211 4.44 -14.31 -7.90
C TRP A 211 4.83 -15.57 -7.11
N ASN A 212 4.45 -16.76 -7.57
CA ASN A 212 4.74 -18.03 -6.89
C ASN A 212 6.16 -18.57 -7.17
N HIS A 213 6.81 -18.15 -8.25
CA HIS A 213 8.08 -18.73 -8.71
C HIS A 213 9.30 -17.79 -8.59
N THR A 214 9.12 -16.52 -8.19
CA THR A 214 10.23 -15.57 -8.01
C THR A 214 10.52 -15.30 -6.54
N ASP A 215 11.72 -14.77 -6.24
CA ASP A 215 12.11 -14.35 -4.88
C ASP A 215 11.50 -13.00 -4.46
N GLY A 216 10.62 -12.43 -5.29
CA GLY A 216 9.94 -11.15 -5.09
C GLY A 216 10.79 -9.90 -5.33
N ARG A 217 12.09 -10.03 -5.64
CA ARG A 217 12.93 -8.86 -5.96
C ARG A 217 12.51 -8.30 -7.31
N GLU A 218 12.16 -7.02 -7.35
CA GLU A 218 11.64 -6.30 -8.53
C GLU A 218 10.29 -6.79 -9.07
N THR A 219 9.88 -8.03 -8.82
CA THR A 219 8.62 -8.64 -9.31
C THR A 219 7.46 -8.56 -8.32
N LYS A 220 7.70 -8.26 -7.04
CA LYS A 220 6.66 -8.28 -5.99
C LYS A 220 5.42 -7.45 -6.36
N HIS A 221 5.58 -6.27 -6.95
CA HIS A 221 4.44 -5.38 -7.23
C HIS A 221 3.70 -5.70 -8.55
N PHE A 222 4.07 -6.76 -9.27
CA PHE A 222 3.47 -7.07 -10.57
C PHE A 222 1.99 -7.37 -10.46
N LEU A 223 1.57 -8.10 -9.43
CA LEU A 223 0.16 -8.42 -9.24
C LEU A 223 -0.69 -7.17 -8.97
N ASN A 224 -0.20 -6.24 -8.15
CA ASN A 224 -0.82 -4.92 -7.96
C ASN A 224 -0.85 -4.10 -9.24
N ARG A 225 0.24 -4.07 -10.00
CA ARG A 225 0.31 -3.32 -11.26
C ARG A 225 -0.63 -3.90 -12.32
N TRP A 226 -0.77 -5.22 -12.38
CA TRP A 226 -1.74 -5.87 -13.26
C TRP A 226 -3.16 -5.52 -12.86
N PHE A 227 -3.46 -5.58 -11.57
CA PHE A 227 -4.75 -5.12 -11.04
C PHE A 227 -5.04 -3.67 -11.40
N ASP A 228 -4.07 -2.74 -11.32
CA ASP A 228 -4.26 -1.34 -11.73
C ASP A 228 -4.63 -1.21 -13.23
N LYS A 229 -4.18 -2.14 -14.08
CA LYS A 229 -4.53 -2.19 -15.51
C LYS A 229 -5.91 -2.78 -15.72
N LEU A 230 -6.22 -3.89 -15.05
CA LEU A 230 -7.55 -4.49 -15.05
C LEU A 230 -8.60 -3.49 -14.57
N LEU A 231 -8.36 -2.81 -13.46
CA LEU A 231 -9.29 -1.86 -12.88
C LEU A 231 -9.64 -0.70 -13.83
N LYS A 232 -8.74 -0.35 -14.77
CA LYS A 232 -8.96 0.67 -15.81
C LYS A 232 -9.69 0.14 -17.04
N THR A 233 -9.53 -1.13 -17.38
CA THR A 233 -10.00 -1.73 -18.64
C THR A 233 -11.24 -2.60 -18.42
N ASP A 234 -11.20 -3.48 -17.43
CA ASP A 234 -12.27 -4.41 -17.04
C ASP A 234 -12.39 -4.46 -15.50
N SER A 235 -13.09 -3.48 -14.94
CA SER A 235 -13.23 -3.32 -13.49
C SER A 235 -14.00 -4.43 -12.81
N ARG A 236 -14.98 -5.02 -13.50
CA ARG A 236 -15.82 -6.09 -12.94
C ARG A 236 -14.96 -7.31 -12.65
N TYR A 237 -14.15 -7.71 -13.62
CA TYR A 237 -13.14 -8.75 -13.42
C TYR A 237 -12.11 -8.36 -12.35
N ALA A 238 -11.62 -7.12 -12.35
CA ALA A 238 -10.64 -6.67 -11.36
C ALA A 238 -11.17 -6.84 -9.93
N LEU A 239 -12.39 -6.35 -9.65
CA LEU A 239 -12.97 -6.41 -8.31
C LEU A 239 -13.32 -7.86 -7.91
N ALA A 240 -13.86 -8.67 -8.82
CA ALA A 240 -14.08 -10.10 -8.56
C ALA A 240 -12.76 -10.82 -8.22
N PHE A 241 -11.69 -10.51 -8.96
CA PHE A 241 -10.34 -11.02 -8.69
C PHE A 241 -9.82 -10.60 -7.30
N LEU A 242 -10.03 -9.34 -6.90
CA LEU A 242 -9.67 -8.86 -5.57
C LEU A 242 -10.46 -9.58 -4.47
N SER A 243 -11.77 -9.76 -4.64
CA SER A 243 -12.62 -10.50 -3.69
C SER A 243 -12.10 -11.93 -3.49
N GLU A 244 -11.77 -12.65 -4.57
CA GLU A 244 -11.21 -14.00 -4.47
C GLU A 244 -9.85 -14.02 -3.75
N LEU A 245 -8.98 -13.04 -4.04
CA LEU A 245 -7.71 -12.92 -3.32
C LEU A 245 -7.90 -12.65 -1.83
N GLN A 246 -8.93 -11.87 -1.44
CA GLN A 246 -9.29 -11.68 -0.03
C GLN A 246 -9.74 -13.00 0.62
N ILE A 247 -10.53 -13.82 -0.08
CA ILE A 247 -10.94 -15.14 0.43
C ILE A 247 -9.73 -16.05 0.63
N LYS A 248 -8.80 -16.06 -0.33
CA LYS A 248 -7.67 -16.97 -0.34
C LYS A 248 -6.55 -16.55 0.62
N PHE A 249 -6.29 -15.25 0.74
CA PHE A 249 -5.12 -14.72 1.45
C PHE A 249 -5.49 -13.84 2.65
N GLY A 250 -6.75 -13.43 2.79
CA GLY A 250 -7.18 -12.44 3.80
C GLY A 250 -6.38 -11.13 3.67
N LYS A 251 -5.95 -10.62 4.83
CA LYS A 251 -5.11 -9.43 4.91
C LYS A 251 -3.69 -9.69 4.42
N SER A 252 -3.35 -9.18 3.24
CA SER A 252 -1.99 -9.20 2.69
C SER A 252 -1.63 -7.85 2.10
N TRP A 253 -0.34 -7.51 2.06
CA TRP A 253 0.09 -6.22 1.49
C TRP A 253 -0.31 -6.06 0.01
N VAL A 254 -0.44 -7.18 -0.73
CA VAL A 254 -0.94 -7.19 -2.11
C VAL A 254 -2.41 -6.78 -2.14
N VAL A 255 -3.25 -7.43 -1.32
CA VAL A 255 -4.67 -7.09 -1.19
C VAL A 255 -4.87 -5.65 -0.76
N GLU A 256 -4.13 -5.18 0.27
CA GLU A 256 -4.21 -3.79 0.73
C GLU A 256 -3.80 -2.81 -0.39
N GLY A 257 -2.78 -3.15 -1.18
CA GLY A 257 -2.37 -2.38 -2.36
C GLY A 257 -3.45 -2.29 -3.44
N MET A 258 -4.19 -3.36 -3.69
CA MET A 258 -5.31 -3.38 -4.64
C MET A 258 -6.52 -2.59 -4.11
N LEU A 259 -6.82 -2.70 -2.81
CA LEU A 259 -7.88 -1.93 -2.16
C LEU A 259 -7.61 -0.41 -2.27
N ARG A 260 -6.35 0.03 -2.10
CA ARG A 260 -5.97 1.44 -2.34
C ARG A 260 -6.32 1.90 -3.74
N SER A 261 -6.01 1.09 -4.75
CA SER A 261 -6.31 1.40 -6.15
C SER A 261 -7.83 1.42 -6.43
N ALA A 262 -8.58 0.50 -5.83
CA ALA A 262 -10.06 0.50 -5.91
C ALA A 262 -10.64 1.77 -5.26
N ILE A 263 -10.18 2.13 -4.06
CA ILE A 263 -10.57 3.37 -3.36
C ILE A 263 -10.28 4.59 -4.23
N GLU A 264 -9.07 4.71 -4.79
CA GLU A 264 -8.68 5.82 -5.66
C GLU A 264 -9.61 5.95 -6.88
N LYS A 265 -9.97 4.82 -7.52
CA LYS A 265 -10.88 4.84 -8.67
C LYS A 265 -12.28 5.33 -8.31
N TYR A 266 -12.87 4.82 -7.24
CA TYR A 266 -14.28 5.04 -6.93
C TYR A 266 -14.55 6.21 -5.97
N CYS A 267 -13.51 6.85 -5.40
CA CYS A 267 -13.67 7.94 -4.41
C CYS A 267 -14.46 9.17 -4.89
N ASN A 268 -14.54 9.39 -6.21
CA ASN A 268 -15.26 10.51 -6.82
C ASN A 268 -16.70 10.17 -7.22
N ASP A 269 -17.13 8.92 -7.07
CA ASP A 269 -18.45 8.47 -7.48
C ASP A 269 -19.42 8.38 -6.29
N LEU A 270 -20.49 9.17 -6.35
CA LEU A 270 -21.55 9.23 -5.35
C LEU A 270 -22.24 7.88 -5.12
N GLY A 271 -22.31 7.00 -6.13
CA GLY A 271 -22.93 5.68 -6.02
C GLY A 271 -22.18 4.73 -5.09
N PHE A 272 -20.88 4.97 -4.87
CA PHE A 272 -19.99 4.09 -4.11
C PHE A 272 -19.56 4.69 -2.76
N LEU A 273 -20.04 5.89 -2.43
CA LEU A 273 -19.54 6.72 -1.31
C LEU A 273 -19.46 5.97 0.03
N ASP A 274 -20.55 5.33 0.46
CA ASP A 274 -20.60 4.64 1.76
C ASP A 274 -19.68 3.41 1.78
N ILE A 275 -19.53 2.70 0.66
CA ILE A 275 -18.61 1.55 0.52
C ILE A 275 -17.16 2.02 0.59
N VAL A 276 -16.80 3.09 -0.13
CA VAL A 276 -15.43 3.63 -0.13
C VAL A 276 -15.06 4.18 1.25
N ILE A 277 -15.98 4.84 1.95
CA ILE A 277 -15.77 5.25 3.35
C ILE A 277 -15.49 4.03 4.22
N GLY A 278 -16.30 2.97 4.14
CA GLY A 278 -16.07 1.73 4.88
C GLY A 278 -14.72 1.07 4.57
N LEU A 279 -14.31 1.06 3.29
CA LEU A 279 -13.01 0.55 2.87
C LEU A 279 -11.85 1.37 3.47
N ILE A 280 -11.94 2.70 3.45
CA ILE A 280 -10.93 3.59 4.07
C ILE A 280 -10.88 3.37 5.58
N GLU A 281 -12.03 3.27 6.25
CA GLU A 281 -12.11 3.00 7.70
C GLU A 281 -11.50 1.63 8.06
N SER A 282 -11.59 0.65 7.16
CA SER A 282 -10.97 -0.68 7.32
C SER A 282 -9.44 -0.70 7.14
N LEU A 283 -8.83 0.45 6.83
CA LEU A 283 -7.40 0.67 6.64
C LEU A 283 -6.84 1.67 7.68
N PRO A 284 -6.91 1.37 8.99
CA PRO A 284 -6.70 2.34 10.06
C PRO A 284 -5.27 2.92 10.16
N ASN A 285 -4.28 2.29 9.53
CA ASN A 285 -2.88 2.72 9.56
C ASN A 285 -2.39 3.31 8.23
N ASP A 286 -3.23 3.35 7.20
CA ASP A 286 -2.78 3.69 5.87
C ASP A 286 -2.65 5.21 5.68
N THR A 287 -1.43 5.71 5.66
CA THR A 287 -1.15 7.14 5.43
C THR A 287 -0.65 7.40 4.01
N SER A 288 -0.93 6.52 3.05
CA SER A 288 -0.48 6.71 1.66
C SER A 288 -1.17 7.92 1.02
N PRO A 289 -0.48 8.68 0.15
CA PRO A 289 -1.07 9.83 -0.56
C PRO A 289 -2.38 9.48 -1.27
N ARG A 290 -2.46 8.29 -1.90
CA ARG A 290 -3.68 7.80 -2.57
C ARG A 290 -4.90 7.81 -1.65
N ILE A 291 -4.75 7.36 -0.40
CA ILE A 291 -5.85 7.33 0.58
C ILE A 291 -6.21 8.74 1.04
N ILE A 292 -5.22 9.61 1.27
CA ILE A 292 -5.45 10.99 1.72
C ILE A 292 -6.12 11.84 0.61
N ASP A 293 -5.70 11.68 -0.63
CA ASP A 293 -6.29 12.35 -1.80
C ASP A 293 -7.73 11.86 -2.05
N ALA A 294 -7.95 10.54 -1.97
CA ALA A 294 -9.29 9.96 -2.02
C ALA A 294 -10.18 10.49 -0.87
N SER A 295 -9.63 10.60 0.34
CA SER A 295 -10.33 11.14 1.51
C SER A 295 -10.70 12.61 1.32
N THR A 296 -9.82 13.41 0.72
CA THR A 296 -10.11 14.82 0.37
C THR A 296 -11.26 14.90 -0.62
N SER A 297 -11.28 14.04 -1.63
CA SER A 297 -12.33 13.97 -2.64
C SER A 297 -13.69 13.58 -2.03
N ILE A 298 -13.72 12.55 -1.19
CA ILE A 298 -14.91 12.12 -0.44
C ILE A 298 -15.44 13.23 0.46
N PHE A 299 -14.55 13.92 1.17
CA PHE A 299 -14.94 15.00 2.07
C PHE A 299 -15.61 16.16 1.31
N ARG A 300 -15.07 16.54 0.14
CA ARG A 300 -15.69 17.55 -0.75
C ARG A 300 -17.06 17.11 -1.24
N THR A 301 -17.21 15.84 -1.60
CA THR A 301 -18.49 15.25 -2.00
C THR A 301 -19.52 15.33 -0.88
N LEU A 302 -19.15 14.94 0.36
CA LEU A 302 -20.01 15.06 1.54
C LEU A 302 -20.39 16.52 1.83
N GLU A 303 -19.44 17.46 1.72
CA GLU A 303 -19.69 18.89 1.88
C GLU A 303 -20.72 19.40 0.85
N GLN A 304 -20.59 19.00 -0.41
CA GLN A 304 -21.56 19.35 -1.45
C GLN A 304 -22.96 18.80 -1.14
N MET A 305 -23.07 17.53 -0.72
CA MET A 305 -24.34 16.93 -0.30
C MET A 305 -24.98 17.69 0.86
N CYS A 306 -24.17 18.15 1.82
CA CYS A 306 -24.61 18.94 2.98
C CYS A 306 -25.26 20.28 2.60
N THR A 307 -24.93 20.87 1.44
CA THR A 307 -25.52 22.13 0.98
C THR A 307 -26.94 21.99 0.40
N GLY A 308 -27.29 20.81 -0.12
CA GLY A 308 -28.57 20.53 -0.76
C GLY A 308 -29.57 19.72 0.10
N ALA A 309 -29.14 19.23 1.26
CA ALA A 309 -29.89 18.35 2.14
C ALA A 309 -30.93 19.07 3.02
N ASN A 310 -31.95 18.33 3.48
CA ASN A 310 -32.87 18.82 4.51
C ASN A 310 -32.20 18.90 5.89
N VAL A 311 -32.88 19.42 6.93
CA VAL A 311 -32.24 19.66 8.25
C VAL A 311 -31.69 18.38 8.88
N ASP A 312 -32.44 17.29 8.86
CA ASP A 312 -32.07 16.03 9.51
C ASP A 312 -30.98 15.29 8.71
N GLU A 313 -31.11 15.24 7.38
CA GLU A 313 -30.08 14.73 6.48
C GLU A 313 -28.77 15.51 6.62
N ARG A 314 -28.85 16.84 6.76
CA ARG A 314 -27.68 17.69 6.94
C ARG A 314 -26.94 17.40 8.24
N LEU A 315 -27.67 17.10 9.32
CA LEU A 315 -27.06 16.69 10.59
C LEU A 315 -26.33 15.36 10.44
N LEU A 316 -26.96 14.38 9.78
CA LEU A 316 -26.39 13.06 9.56
C LEU A 316 -25.13 13.10 8.68
N ILE A 317 -25.16 13.88 7.58
CA ILE A 317 -23.97 14.10 6.73
C ILE A 317 -22.86 14.78 7.53
N LYS A 318 -23.17 15.79 8.35
CA LYS A 318 -22.17 16.44 9.21
C LYS A 318 -21.56 15.49 10.24
N SER A 319 -22.35 14.59 10.83
CA SER A 319 -21.85 13.54 11.72
C SER A 319 -20.88 12.62 10.98
N GLN A 320 -21.27 12.14 9.80
CA GLN A 320 -20.42 11.28 8.96
C GLN A 320 -19.12 12.00 8.53
N MET A 321 -19.19 13.28 8.16
CA MET A 321 -18.00 14.10 7.88
C MET A 321 -17.08 14.19 9.11
N LYS A 322 -17.66 14.39 10.30
CA LYS A 322 -16.90 14.47 11.56
C LYS A 322 -16.17 13.15 11.84
N GLU A 323 -16.90 12.03 11.80
CA GLU A 323 -16.38 10.67 11.98
C GLU A 323 -15.23 10.39 11.00
N PHE A 324 -15.44 10.73 9.73
CA PHE A 324 -14.47 10.51 8.67
C PHE A 324 -13.19 11.33 8.89
N VAL A 325 -13.31 12.63 9.22
CA VAL A 325 -12.15 13.46 9.57
C VAL A 325 -11.39 12.85 10.73
N ILE A 326 -12.08 12.40 11.78
CA ILE A 326 -11.46 11.79 12.95
C ILE A 326 -10.71 10.52 12.57
N ASN A 327 -11.29 9.67 11.72
CA ASN A 327 -10.64 8.46 11.21
C ASN A 327 -9.32 8.75 10.45
N ILE A 328 -9.26 9.83 9.68
CA ILE A 328 -8.04 10.20 8.94
C ILE A 328 -7.00 10.81 9.86
N VAL A 329 -7.39 11.77 10.71
CA VAL A 329 -6.42 12.47 11.57
C VAL A 329 -5.91 11.61 12.72
N SER A 330 -6.67 10.58 13.16
CA SER A 330 -6.22 9.64 14.20
C SER A 330 -5.04 8.77 13.74
N ARG A 331 -4.74 8.72 12.44
CA ARG A 331 -3.58 8.04 11.85
C ARG A 331 -2.26 8.78 12.08
N TYR A 332 -2.32 10.00 12.59
CA TYR A 332 -1.16 10.83 12.87
C TYR A 332 -1.03 11.08 14.36
N ASN A 333 0.12 10.68 14.91
CA ASN A 333 0.41 10.86 16.32
C ASN A 333 1.08 12.20 16.55
N ILE A 334 0.27 13.23 16.84
CA ILE A 334 0.76 14.62 17.01
C ILE A 334 1.62 14.82 18.28
N LEU A 335 1.84 13.74 19.04
CA LEU A 335 2.39 13.71 20.39
C LEU A 335 3.83 13.22 20.44
N ASP A 336 4.30 12.61 19.36
CA ASP A 336 5.71 12.25 19.20
C ASP A 336 6.43 13.35 18.42
N ASN A 337 7.78 13.30 18.39
CA ASN A 337 8.57 14.30 17.64
C ASN A 337 7.99 14.51 16.24
N PRO A 338 7.97 15.77 15.74
CA PRO A 338 7.45 16.05 14.40
C PRO A 338 8.07 15.08 13.41
N TRP A 339 7.21 14.51 12.56
CA TRP A 339 7.62 13.55 11.55
C TRP A 339 8.82 14.12 10.80
N PRO A 340 9.94 13.39 10.63
CA PRO A 340 11.08 13.90 9.87
C PRO A 340 10.64 14.53 8.53
N ASP A 341 11.03 15.79 8.32
CA ASP A 341 10.72 16.71 7.21
C ASP A 341 11.12 16.22 5.79
N ASN A 342 11.18 14.91 5.53
CA ASN A 342 11.88 14.34 4.38
C ASN A 342 10.98 13.73 3.29
N ASP A 343 9.64 13.77 3.39
CA ASP A 343 8.75 13.19 2.37
C ASP A 343 7.78 14.23 1.77
N SER A 344 8.36 15.16 1.00
CA SER A 344 7.67 16.33 0.40
C SER A 344 6.37 16.04 -0.37
N TRP A 345 6.16 14.80 -0.84
CA TRP A 345 4.96 14.39 -1.55
C TRP A 345 3.80 14.07 -0.60
N LYS A 346 4.06 13.47 0.57
CA LYS A 346 3.04 13.23 1.60
C LYS A 346 2.56 14.54 2.23
N ASP A 347 3.45 15.53 2.34
CA ASP A 347 3.15 16.86 2.87
C ASP A 347 2.12 17.62 2.02
N GLY A 348 2.07 17.36 0.70
CA GLY A 348 1.11 17.97 -0.21
C GLY A 348 -0.33 17.50 0.04
N SER A 349 -0.56 16.18 0.01
CA SER A 349 -1.87 15.56 0.19
C SER A 349 -2.49 15.88 1.55
N ILE A 350 -1.73 15.71 2.65
CA ILE A 350 -2.26 15.96 4.00
C ILE A 350 -2.58 17.44 4.23
N LYS A 351 -1.77 18.33 3.65
CA LYS A 351 -2.03 19.77 3.68
C LYS A 351 -3.33 20.13 2.98
N GLU A 352 -3.57 19.58 1.78
CA GLU A 352 -4.81 19.84 1.05
C GLU A 352 -6.04 19.34 1.84
N PHE A 353 -5.95 18.13 2.42
CA PHE A 353 -7.00 17.58 3.25
C PHE A 353 -7.32 18.48 4.45
N LEU A 354 -6.32 18.82 5.27
CA LEU A 354 -6.51 19.61 6.49
C LEU A 354 -7.06 21.02 6.22
N LEU A 355 -6.59 21.69 5.15
CA LEU A 355 -7.10 23.01 4.77
C LEU A 355 -8.54 22.94 4.24
N THR A 356 -8.89 21.88 3.50
CA THR A 356 -10.26 21.65 3.04
C THR A 356 -11.20 21.43 4.22
N VAL A 357 -10.78 20.62 5.20
CA VAL A 357 -11.53 20.33 6.42
C VAL A 357 -11.70 21.56 7.32
N GLU A 358 -10.64 22.37 7.50
CA GLU A 358 -10.72 23.63 8.25
C GLU A 358 -11.69 24.62 7.60
N ALA A 359 -11.68 24.73 6.28
CA ALA A 359 -12.58 25.62 5.53
C ALA A 359 -14.07 25.23 5.71
N ALA A 360 -14.36 23.93 5.87
CA ALA A 360 -15.71 23.43 6.15
C ALA A 360 -16.15 23.62 7.62
N GLY A 361 -15.29 24.18 8.47
CA GLY A 361 -15.60 24.56 9.87
C GLY A 361 -15.30 23.50 10.92
N PHE A 362 -14.51 22.48 10.59
CA PHE A 362 -13.99 21.50 11.56
C PHE A 362 -12.68 22.00 12.16
N ASP A 363 -12.53 21.88 13.48
CA ASP A 363 -11.34 22.35 14.19
C ASP A 363 -10.19 21.35 14.09
N VAL A 364 -9.32 21.51 13.09
CA VAL A 364 -8.11 20.71 12.89
C VAL A 364 -6.83 21.51 13.13
N SER A 365 -6.90 22.62 13.88
CA SER A 365 -5.79 23.57 14.01
C SER A 365 -4.52 22.93 14.58
N GLN A 366 -4.66 21.96 15.49
CA GLN A 366 -3.53 21.23 16.08
C GLN A 366 -2.77 20.39 15.06
N TYR A 367 -3.45 19.83 14.06
CA TYR A 367 -2.82 19.05 12.99
C TYR A 367 -2.13 19.99 11.99
N ILE A 368 -2.75 21.14 11.68
CA ILE A 368 -2.12 22.19 10.87
C ILE A 368 -0.81 22.68 11.52
N GLU A 369 -0.82 22.87 12.85
CA GLU A 369 0.37 23.22 13.63
C GLU A 369 1.43 22.12 13.61
N TYR A 370 1.03 20.86 13.82
CA TYR A 370 1.90 19.68 13.81
C TYR A 370 2.63 19.51 12.47
N PHE A 371 1.93 19.66 11.34
CA PHE A 371 2.52 19.59 10.00
C PHE A 371 3.16 20.92 9.53
N HIS A 372 3.25 21.93 10.41
CA HIS A 372 3.84 23.24 10.10
C HIS A 372 3.25 23.91 8.83
N ILE A 373 1.96 23.69 8.55
CA ILE A 373 1.28 24.18 7.36
C ILE A 373 1.07 25.70 7.47
N LYS A 374 1.74 26.47 6.61
CA LYS A 374 1.52 27.91 6.51
C LYS A 374 0.22 28.22 5.79
N LYS A 375 -0.64 29.05 6.39
CA LYS A 375 -1.88 29.53 5.78
C LYS A 375 -1.56 30.50 4.65
N THR A 376 -2.34 30.44 3.56
CA THR A 376 -2.14 31.22 2.33
C THR A 376 -2.10 32.75 2.54
N ASN A 377 -2.63 33.28 3.65
CA ASN A 377 -2.53 34.70 3.99
C ASN A 377 -1.11 35.17 4.37
N ASP A 378 -0.16 34.25 4.62
CA ASP A 378 1.24 34.58 4.87
C ASP A 378 2.12 34.54 3.60
N MET A 379 1.53 34.22 2.44
CA MET A 379 2.25 34.11 1.16
C MET A 379 2.42 35.44 0.42
N GLU A 380 1.76 36.53 0.85
CA GLU A 380 1.95 37.85 0.21
C GLU A 380 3.24 38.59 0.63
N ASN A 381 4.09 38.03 1.50
CA ASN A 381 5.30 38.73 1.96
C ASN A 381 6.60 37.92 2.00
N LYS A 382 6.71 36.82 1.24
CA LYS A 382 8.01 36.21 0.91
C LYS A 382 8.02 35.58 -0.48
N GLU A 383 7.90 36.43 -1.51
CA GLU A 383 8.78 36.23 -2.65
C GLU A 383 10.23 36.50 -2.19
N ASP A 384 11.14 35.68 -2.70
CA ASP A 384 12.59 35.78 -2.55
C ASP A 384 13.19 35.49 -1.16
N LYS A 385 13.33 34.19 -0.88
CA LYS A 385 14.63 33.65 -0.49
C LYS A 385 14.76 32.22 -1.01
N LYS A 386 15.10 32.11 -2.29
CA LYS A 386 15.88 30.95 -2.76
C LYS A 386 17.07 30.81 -1.82
N THR A 387 17.08 29.75 -1.03
CA THR A 387 18.33 29.16 -0.56
C THR A 387 19.12 28.84 -1.82
N ILE A 388 20.05 29.74 -2.16
CA ILE A 388 21.13 29.45 -3.09
C ILE A 388 21.83 28.25 -2.47
N ASP A 389 21.68 27.10 -3.11
CA ASP A 389 22.46 25.92 -2.76
C ASP A 389 23.93 26.33 -2.84
N VAL A 390 24.63 26.25 -1.71
CA VAL A 390 26.04 26.67 -1.59
C VAL A 390 26.96 25.79 -2.46
N PHE A 391 26.41 24.76 -3.11
CA PHE A 391 27.08 23.92 -4.10
C PHE A 391 26.92 24.36 -5.57
N GLU A 392 25.95 25.23 -5.93
CA GLU A 392 25.75 25.66 -7.34
C GLU A 392 26.78 26.69 -7.81
N ALA A 393 27.53 27.33 -6.90
CA ALA A 393 28.44 28.43 -7.25
C ALA A 393 29.80 27.99 -7.84
N ASN A 394 30.10 26.68 -7.87
CA ASN A 394 31.40 26.16 -8.30
C ASN A 394 31.35 25.32 -9.60
N GLN A 395 30.20 25.17 -10.25
CA GLN A 395 30.13 24.52 -11.56
C GLN A 395 30.52 25.50 -12.68
N THR A 396 31.52 25.11 -13.47
CA THR A 396 32.01 25.83 -14.65
C THR A 396 30.91 25.94 -15.71
N CYS A 397 30.67 27.15 -16.23
CA CYS A 397 29.72 27.38 -17.34
C CYS A 397 30.17 26.63 -18.60
N PHE A 398 29.25 26.42 -19.54
CA PHE A 398 29.57 25.76 -20.80
C PHE A 398 30.71 26.46 -21.56
N GLU A 399 31.81 25.74 -21.76
CA GLU A 399 32.99 26.21 -22.48
C GLU A 399 33.44 25.13 -23.48
N ALA A 400 33.24 25.38 -24.77
CA ALA A 400 33.70 24.53 -25.85
C ALA A 400 34.11 25.38 -27.07
N LEU A 401 35.21 24.99 -27.73
CA LEU A 401 35.70 25.64 -28.95
C LEU A 401 35.51 24.79 -30.20
N THR A 402 35.44 23.47 -30.03
CA THR A 402 35.25 22.49 -31.11
C THR A 402 34.10 21.52 -30.78
N PRO A 403 33.52 20.81 -31.77
CA PRO A 403 32.49 19.81 -31.53
C PRO A 403 32.94 18.73 -30.54
N GLU A 404 34.20 18.30 -30.62
CA GLU A 404 34.83 17.33 -29.73
C GLU A 404 34.98 17.86 -28.30
N ASP A 405 35.31 19.15 -28.12
CA ASP A 405 35.33 19.78 -26.80
C ASP A 405 33.93 19.83 -26.19
N ALA A 406 32.91 20.13 -27.00
CA ALA A 406 31.52 20.15 -26.55
C ALA A 406 31.03 18.75 -26.12
N LYS A 407 31.30 17.72 -26.92
CA LYS A 407 31.02 16.32 -26.57
C LYS A 407 31.67 15.95 -25.23
N LYS A 408 32.95 16.28 -25.05
CA LYS A 408 33.69 16.03 -23.79
C LYS A 408 33.11 16.79 -22.59
N TRP A 409 32.63 18.01 -22.81
CA TRP A 409 31.97 18.78 -21.76
C TRP A 409 30.68 18.07 -21.29
N PHE A 410 29.82 17.66 -22.23
CA PHE A 410 28.58 16.95 -21.93
C PHE A 410 28.78 15.55 -21.32
N GLU A 411 29.96 14.93 -21.47
CA GLU A 411 30.30 13.68 -20.77
C GLU A 411 30.55 13.89 -19.27
N THR A 412 30.92 15.10 -18.86
CA THR A 412 31.42 15.40 -17.50
C THR A 412 30.53 16.37 -16.72
N HIS A 413 29.54 16.97 -17.37
CA HIS A 413 28.65 17.99 -16.80
C HIS A 413 27.18 17.68 -17.13
N ASP A 414 26.26 18.02 -16.22
CA ASP A 414 24.81 17.87 -16.45
C ASP A 414 24.24 19.07 -17.22
N LEU A 415 23.09 18.91 -17.86
CA LEU A 415 22.44 19.96 -18.62
C LEU A 415 21.59 20.85 -17.70
N ILE A 416 21.99 22.12 -17.53
CA ILE A 416 21.27 23.10 -16.70
C ILE A 416 20.79 24.31 -17.52
N GLU A 417 19.69 24.91 -17.09
CA GLU A 417 19.04 26.04 -17.78
C GLU A 417 19.98 27.24 -17.98
N ARG A 418 20.94 27.44 -17.07
CA ARG A 418 21.92 28.54 -17.13
C ARG A 418 22.82 28.46 -18.36
N ASP A 419 23.19 27.25 -18.79
CA ASP A 419 24.14 27.04 -19.89
C ASP A 419 23.46 27.07 -21.28
N VAL A 420 22.12 27.06 -21.33
CA VAL A 420 21.34 27.04 -22.59
C VAL A 420 21.78 28.14 -23.53
N GLN A 421 22.03 29.35 -23.02
CA GLN A 421 22.41 30.48 -23.86
C GLN A 421 23.80 30.29 -24.51
N ASP A 422 24.76 29.77 -23.75
CA ASP A 422 26.13 29.56 -24.22
C ASP A 422 26.20 28.35 -25.17
N ILE A 423 25.48 27.27 -24.86
CA ILE A 423 25.30 26.10 -25.74
C ILE A 423 24.65 26.53 -27.06
N CYS A 424 23.57 27.32 -27.02
CA CYS A 424 22.94 27.83 -28.25
C CYS A 424 23.90 28.72 -29.04
N GLY A 425 24.69 29.57 -28.37
CA GLY A 425 25.70 30.39 -29.00
C GLY A 425 26.75 29.56 -29.75
N PHE A 426 27.19 28.46 -29.14
CA PHE A 426 28.11 27.52 -29.75
C PHE A 426 27.49 26.76 -30.94
N LEU A 427 26.31 26.18 -30.77
CA LEU A 427 25.62 25.41 -31.82
C LEU A 427 25.29 26.27 -33.05
N LYS A 428 24.98 27.56 -32.86
CA LYS A 428 24.74 28.51 -33.97
C LYS A 428 25.92 28.66 -34.93
N ASN A 429 27.15 28.40 -34.48
CA ASN A 429 28.33 28.43 -35.36
C ASN A 429 28.27 27.34 -36.44
N TYR A 430 27.47 26.29 -36.23
CA TYR A 430 27.34 25.13 -37.11
C TYR A 430 26.01 25.10 -37.87
N GLN A 431 25.19 26.16 -37.84
CA GLN A 431 23.91 26.20 -38.59
C GLN A 431 24.07 25.99 -40.11
N ASN A 432 25.21 26.37 -40.67
CA ASN A 432 25.50 26.16 -42.09
C ASN A 432 26.12 24.78 -42.38
N ASP A 433 26.52 24.04 -41.34
CA ASP A 433 27.01 22.66 -41.41
C ASP A 433 26.00 21.72 -40.74
N LYS A 434 24.93 21.46 -41.47
CA LYS A 434 23.77 20.68 -41.00
C LYS A 434 24.17 19.31 -40.45
N GLY A 435 25.18 18.67 -41.06
CA GLY A 435 25.67 17.36 -40.63
C GLY A 435 26.27 17.40 -39.23
N THR A 436 27.19 18.35 -38.98
CA THR A 436 27.81 18.50 -37.66
C THR A 436 26.81 19.00 -36.60
N LEU A 437 25.88 19.87 -36.96
CA LEU A 437 24.86 20.34 -36.03
C LEU A 437 23.94 19.20 -35.56
N LEU A 438 23.43 18.40 -36.49
CA LEU A 438 22.57 17.25 -36.16
C LEU A 438 23.33 16.19 -35.37
N GLU A 439 24.61 15.96 -35.68
CA GLU A 439 25.45 15.05 -34.90
C GLU A 439 25.62 15.51 -33.44
N LEU A 440 25.82 16.81 -33.22
CA LEU A 440 25.90 17.38 -31.87
C LEU A 440 24.56 17.28 -31.12
N LEU A 441 23.45 17.60 -31.78
CA LEU A 441 22.11 17.48 -31.19
C LEU A 441 21.78 16.04 -30.82
N ARG A 442 22.10 15.10 -31.70
CA ARG A 442 21.99 13.66 -31.45
C ARG A 442 22.79 13.25 -30.23
N PHE A 443 24.04 13.68 -30.12
CA PHE A 443 24.88 13.38 -28.96
C PHE A 443 24.26 13.91 -27.65
N ILE A 444 23.77 15.16 -27.66
CA ILE A 444 23.10 15.77 -26.50
C ILE A 444 21.85 14.96 -26.12
N ILE A 445 21.00 14.62 -27.08
CA ILE A 445 19.77 13.84 -26.86
C ILE A 445 20.09 12.44 -26.32
N THR A 446 21.06 11.75 -26.91
CA THR A 446 21.45 10.40 -26.46
C THR A 446 22.05 10.42 -25.05
N LYS A 447 22.83 11.46 -24.69
CA LYS A 447 23.44 11.57 -23.35
C LYS A 447 22.45 11.99 -22.27
N PHE A 448 21.55 12.91 -22.58
CA PHE A 448 20.63 13.50 -21.59
C PHE A 448 19.18 12.99 -21.72
N GLY A 449 18.96 11.93 -22.50
CA GLY A 449 17.67 11.26 -22.67
C GLY A 449 17.07 10.72 -21.35
N GLY A 450 15.95 10.01 -21.45
CA GLY A 450 15.23 9.51 -20.27
C GLY A 450 14.38 10.58 -19.57
N TRP A 451 13.63 11.36 -20.35
CA TRP A 451 12.86 12.51 -19.89
C TRP A 451 11.86 12.24 -18.75
N SER A 452 11.38 11.01 -18.57
CA SER A 452 10.46 10.67 -17.47
C SER A 452 11.05 10.91 -16.08
N TYR A 453 12.38 10.89 -15.96
CA TYR A 453 13.09 11.15 -14.71
C TYR A 453 13.32 12.65 -14.46
N SER A 454 13.19 13.49 -15.50
CA SER A 454 13.35 14.94 -15.38
C SER A 454 12.69 15.65 -16.57
N GLN A 455 11.42 16.05 -16.38
CA GLN A 455 10.72 16.93 -17.32
C GLN A 455 11.54 18.20 -17.60
N LYS A 456 12.26 18.69 -16.59
CA LYS A 456 13.15 19.85 -16.69
C LYS A 456 14.26 19.67 -17.71
N ARG A 457 14.83 18.46 -17.86
CA ARG A 457 15.84 18.17 -18.90
C ARG A 457 15.24 18.24 -20.30
N LYS A 458 14.05 17.64 -20.49
CA LYS A 458 13.32 17.74 -21.77
C LYS A 458 13.03 19.19 -22.13
N ASP A 459 12.52 19.97 -21.19
CA ASP A 459 12.21 21.39 -21.40
C ASP A 459 13.49 22.18 -21.75
N THR A 460 14.61 21.88 -21.11
CA THR A 460 15.92 22.53 -21.39
C THR A 460 16.38 22.24 -22.82
N ILE A 461 16.25 21.00 -23.30
CA ILE A 461 16.62 20.64 -24.68
C ILE A 461 15.65 21.25 -25.69
N LEU A 462 14.36 21.26 -25.42
CA LEU A 462 13.37 21.97 -26.25
C LEU A 462 13.69 23.47 -26.32
N GLN A 463 14.16 24.10 -25.24
CA GLN A 463 14.65 25.48 -25.27
C GLN A 463 15.90 25.67 -26.16
N ILE A 464 16.83 24.70 -26.15
CA ILE A 464 18.01 24.74 -27.03
C ILE A 464 17.56 24.64 -28.49
N ILE A 465 16.75 23.62 -28.81
CA ILE A 465 16.23 23.38 -30.17
C ILE A 465 15.45 24.59 -30.67
N GLY A 466 14.53 25.15 -29.86
CA GLY A 466 13.71 26.30 -30.25
C GLY A 466 14.48 27.60 -30.50
N ARG A 467 15.77 27.67 -30.16
CA ARG A 467 16.67 28.81 -30.44
C ARG A 467 17.54 28.60 -31.68
N LEU A 468 17.46 27.43 -32.32
CA LEU A 468 18.12 27.09 -33.57
C LEU A 468 17.14 27.30 -34.75
N GLU A 469 17.68 27.63 -35.92
CA GLU A 469 16.92 27.84 -37.15
C GLU A 469 16.88 26.53 -37.95
N LEU A 470 16.19 25.52 -37.42
CA LEU A 470 16.02 24.21 -38.07
C LEU A 470 14.80 24.22 -39.00
N ASP A 471 14.92 23.58 -40.17
CA ASP A 471 13.80 23.35 -41.08
C ASP A 471 12.91 22.16 -40.66
N ASP A 472 11.79 21.93 -41.37
CA ASP A 472 10.83 20.88 -41.02
C ASP A 472 11.43 19.47 -41.09
N GLU A 473 12.40 19.21 -41.99
CA GLU A 473 13.08 17.92 -42.10
C GLU A 473 14.02 17.71 -40.90
N GLU A 474 14.82 18.72 -40.57
CA GLU A 474 15.74 18.70 -39.42
C GLU A 474 14.99 18.58 -38.09
N MET A 475 13.91 19.35 -37.93
CA MET A 475 13.03 19.26 -36.77
C MET A 475 12.39 17.88 -36.68
N SER A 476 11.98 17.30 -37.81
CA SER A 476 11.43 15.94 -37.83
C SER A 476 12.44 14.91 -37.33
N GLU A 477 13.72 14.99 -37.75
CA GLU A 477 14.79 14.11 -37.27
C GLU A 477 15.02 14.27 -35.75
N VAL A 478 15.11 15.52 -35.28
CA VAL A 478 15.34 15.83 -33.86
C VAL A 478 14.20 15.32 -32.98
N HIS A 479 12.95 15.55 -33.37
CA HIS A 479 11.79 15.04 -32.64
C HIS A 479 11.75 13.50 -32.62
N MET A 480 12.13 12.83 -33.71
CA MET A 480 12.23 11.36 -33.74
C MET A 480 13.33 10.86 -32.80
N LEU A 481 14.49 11.54 -32.76
CA LEU A 481 15.57 11.21 -31.81
C LEU A 481 15.11 11.38 -30.36
N MET A 482 14.37 12.45 -30.05
CA MET A 482 13.83 12.65 -28.69
C MET A 482 12.87 11.53 -28.27
N TYR A 483 12.05 11.03 -29.19
CA TYR A 483 11.19 9.87 -28.97
C TYR A 483 12.00 8.58 -28.79
N LEU A 484 12.96 8.31 -29.68
CA LEU A 484 13.80 7.11 -29.68
C LEU A 484 14.63 6.97 -28.40
N TYR A 485 15.18 8.07 -27.88
CA TYR A 485 15.96 8.11 -26.64
C TYR A 485 15.11 8.48 -25.41
N SER A 486 13.77 8.40 -25.53
CA SER A 486 12.88 8.47 -24.37
C SER A 486 12.75 7.10 -23.71
N TYR A 487 13.04 7.01 -22.41
CA TYR A 487 12.93 5.77 -21.65
C TYR A 487 12.64 6.04 -20.17
N GLU A 488 12.02 5.06 -19.52
CA GLU A 488 11.74 4.99 -18.08
C GLU A 488 12.13 3.60 -17.55
N TRP A 489 11.97 3.37 -16.25
CA TRP A 489 12.24 2.07 -15.66
C TRP A 489 11.28 1.04 -16.24
N GLY A 490 11.79 0.14 -17.08
CA GLY A 490 11.02 -0.95 -17.69
C GLY A 490 10.38 -0.66 -19.04
N SER A 491 10.55 0.53 -19.63
CA SER A 491 10.07 0.82 -21.00
C SER A 491 10.92 1.86 -21.72
N SER A 492 10.99 1.73 -23.04
CA SER A 492 11.54 2.72 -23.98
C SER A 492 10.43 3.26 -24.90
N LEU A 493 10.76 4.29 -25.69
CA LEU A 493 9.86 4.93 -26.67
C LEU A 493 8.60 5.55 -26.03
N ILE A 494 8.76 6.19 -24.87
CA ILE A 494 7.63 6.65 -24.05
C ILE A 494 7.06 8.02 -24.48
N ASP A 495 7.82 8.82 -25.22
CA ASP A 495 7.45 10.22 -25.56
C ASP A 495 6.67 10.33 -26.87
N LYS A 496 5.43 9.83 -26.83
CA LYS A 496 4.53 9.77 -27.99
C LYS A 496 4.26 11.13 -28.65
N ASP A 497 4.36 12.24 -27.90
CA ASP A 497 4.15 13.58 -28.45
C ASP A 497 5.25 13.94 -29.45
N GLU A 498 6.51 13.58 -29.16
CA GLU A 498 7.62 13.84 -30.08
C GLU A 498 7.59 12.93 -31.31
N PHE A 499 7.11 11.69 -31.16
CA PHE A 499 6.81 10.83 -32.31
C PHE A 499 5.81 11.50 -33.27
N LEU A 500 4.71 12.04 -32.73
CA LEU A 500 3.68 12.73 -33.53
C LEU A 500 4.23 14.01 -34.17
N ASN A 501 5.00 14.81 -33.43
CA ASN A 501 5.63 16.02 -33.94
C ASN A 501 6.56 15.70 -35.13
N SER A 502 7.38 14.65 -35.00
CA SER A 502 8.26 14.20 -36.08
C SER A 502 7.50 13.81 -37.34
N ILE A 503 6.51 12.92 -37.21
CA ILE A 503 5.75 12.41 -38.36
C ILE A 503 4.91 13.50 -39.02
N ARG A 504 4.41 14.48 -38.24
CA ARG A 504 3.65 15.63 -38.76
C ARG A 504 4.51 16.58 -39.58
N LEU A 505 5.77 16.80 -39.18
CA LEU A 505 6.70 17.68 -39.89
C LEU A 505 7.20 17.02 -41.18
N SER A 506 7.70 15.80 -41.10
CA SER A 506 8.12 15.02 -42.28
C SER A 506 8.05 13.51 -42.00
N SER A 507 7.02 12.86 -42.53
CA SER A 507 6.84 11.41 -42.32
C SER A 507 7.96 10.56 -42.93
N ASP A 508 8.59 11.02 -44.02
CA ASP A 508 9.65 10.25 -44.68
C ASP A 508 10.95 10.34 -43.87
N VAL A 509 11.31 11.53 -43.39
CA VAL A 509 12.49 11.72 -42.53
C VAL A 509 12.30 10.99 -41.21
N GLY A 510 11.17 11.20 -40.52
CA GLY A 510 10.87 10.51 -39.28
C GLY A 510 10.95 8.98 -39.39
N ARG A 511 10.43 8.38 -40.48
CA ARG A 511 10.56 6.93 -40.71
C ARG A 511 11.99 6.49 -40.95
N ASN A 512 12.75 7.22 -41.76
CA ASN A 512 14.15 6.91 -42.04
C ASN A 512 14.99 6.98 -40.76
N THR A 513 14.80 8.03 -39.95
CA THR A 513 15.46 8.17 -38.65
C THR A 513 15.06 7.05 -37.69
N PHE A 514 13.76 6.69 -37.63
CA PHE A 514 13.32 5.58 -36.79
C PHE A 514 14.05 4.28 -37.13
N TYR A 515 14.10 3.88 -38.41
CA TYR A 515 14.76 2.64 -38.80
C TYR A 515 16.30 2.70 -38.71
N SER A 516 16.91 3.87 -38.87
CA SER A 516 18.37 4.01 -38.73
C SER A 516 18.82 3.87 -37.28
N GLU A 517 18.03 4.40 -36.34
CA GLU A 517 18.41 4.53 -34.93
C GLU A 517 17.88 3.44 -34.02
N LEU A 518 16.73 2.85 -34.35
CA LEU A 518 16.10 1.84 -33.51
C LEU A 518 17.06 0.71 -33.08
N PRO A 519 17.98 0.20 -33.92
CA PRO A 519 18.94 -0.79 -33.49
C PRO A 519 19.77 -0.34 -32.27
N GLU A 520 20.33 0.87 -32.30
CA GLU A 520 21.11 1.42 -31.19
C GLU A 520 20.25 1.64 -29.95
N VAL A 521 18.99 2.07 -30.11
CA VAL A 521 18.05 2.19 -29.00
C VAL A 521 17.78 0.84 -28.33
N ILE A 522 17.53 -0.21 -29.12
CA ILE A 522 17.29 -1.58 -28.62
C ILE A 522 18.51 -2.07 -27.86
N ILE A 523 19.71 -1.84 -28.40
CA ILE A 523 20.99 -2.21 -27.79
C ILE A 523 21.19 -1.49 -26.46
N SER A 524 20.96 -0.17 -26.43
CA SER A 524 21.19 0.64 -25.23
C SER A 524 20.14 0.43 -24.14
N HIS A 525 18.94 -0.05 -24.48
CA HIS A 525 17.80 -0.10 -23.55
C HIS A 525 17.06 -1.45 -23.53
N SER A 526 17.73 -2.56 -23.85
CA SER A 526 17.26 -3.94 -23.66
C SER A 526 15.96 -4.33 -24.41
N GLY A 527 15.67 -3.69 -25.55
CA GLY A 527 14.54 -4.09 -26.43
C GLY A 527 13.12 -3.90 -25.86
N ARG A 528 12.96 -3.13 -24.79
CA ARG A 528 11.68 -2.88 -24.09
C ARG A 528 10.82 -1.82 -24.78
N ILE A 529 10.54 -2.03 -26.07
CA ILE A 529 9.95 -1.03 -26.96
C ILE A 529 8.45 -1.21 -27.22
N THR A 530 7.87 -2.37 -26.91
CA THR A 530 6.51 -2.75 -27.30
C THR A 530 5.47 -1.76 -26.80
N LYS A 531 5.49 -1.42 -25.50
CA LYS A 531 4.55 -0.46 -24.90
C LYS A 531 4.62 0.89 -25.60
N GLY A 532 5.80 1.51 -25.63
CA GLY A 532 5.99 2.84 -26.19
C GLY A 532 5.65 2.90 -27.69
N LEU A 533 6.03 1.88 -28.45
CA LEU A 533 5.69 1.76 -29.86
C LEU A 533 4.19 1.66 -30.09
N LEU A 534 3.49 0.78 -29.35
CA LEU A 534 2.05 0.62 -29.50
C LEU A 534 1.30 1.88 -29.06
N ASP A 535 1.71 2.53 -27.97
CA ASP A 535 1.15 3.82 -27.54
C ASP A 535 1.29 4.89 -28.63
N ALA A 536 2.47 5.00 -29.26
CA ALA A 536 2.72 5.98 -30.32
C ALA A 536 1.89 5.68 -31.58
N LEU A 537 1.84 4.42 -32.03
CA LEU A 537 1.02 3.99 -33.17
C LEU A 537 -0.47 4.18 -32.92
N PHE A 538 -0.93 3.91 -31.70
CA PHE A 538 -2.33 4.07 -31.32
C PHE A 538 -2.76 5.53 -31.33
N VAL A 539 -1.97 6.43 -30.71
CA VAL A 539 -2.29 7.88 -30.72
C VAL A 539 -2.16 8.48 -32.13
N PHE A 540 -1.27 7.95 -32.97
CA PHE A 540 -1.20 8.34 -34.37
C PHE A 540 -2.45 7.93 -35.18
N GLY A 541 -3.27 7.00 -34.66
CA GLY A 541 -4.45 6.47 -35.35
C GLY A 541 -4.10 5.46 -36.43
N TYR A 542 -3.05 4.65 -36.19
CA TYR A 542 -2.67 3.56 -37.09
C TYR A 542 -3.74 2.45 -37.11
N ASP A 543 -3.63 1.53 -38.07
CA ASP A 543 -4.59 0.44 -38.24
C ASP A 543 -4.66 -0.44 -36.98
N LYS A 544 -5.85 -0.52 -36.38
CA LYS A 544 -6.13 -1.30 -35.17
C LYS A 544 -5.86 -2.78 -35.37
N ASP A 545 -6.13 -3.33 -36.55
CA ASP A 545 -5.91 -4.75 -36.84
C ASP A 545 -4.40 -5.08 -36.79
N ILE A 546 -3.57 -4.16 -37.29
CA ILE A 546 -2.10 -4.30 -37.24
C ILE A 546 -1.59 -4.14 -35.80
N ILE A 547 -2.13 -3.19 -35.02
CA ILE A 547 -1.78 -3.03 -33.60
C ILE A 547 -2.10 -4.32 -32.82
N VAL A 548 -3.27 -4.91 -33.07
CA VAL A 548 -3.70 -6.18 -32.47
C VAL A 548 -2.77 -7.32 -32.88
N GLU A 549 -2.38 -7.40 -34.16
CA GLU A 549 -1.44 -8.41 -34.65
C GLU A 549 -0.07 -8.30 -33.97
N ILE A 550 0.50 -7.07 -33.89
CA ILE A 550 1.78 -6.83 -33.21
C ILE A 550 1.68 -7.27 -31.75
N TRP A 551 0.64 -6.85 -31.03
CA TRP A 551 0.47 -7.18 -29.63
C TRP A 551 0.31 -8.69 -29.41
N ARG A 552 -0.52 -9.38 -30.20
CA ARG A 552 -0.73 -10.84 -30.10
C ARG A 552 0.53 -11.63 -30.36
N ASN A 553 1.35 -11.22 -31.34
CA ASN A 553 2.64 -11.86 -31.58
C ASN A 553 3.55 -11.76 -30.34
N VAL A 554 3.64 -10.59 -29.70
CA VAL A 554 4.45 -10.42 -28.48
C VAL A 554 3.83 -11.19 -27.30
N PHE A 555 2.51 -11.26 -27.21
CA PHE A 555 1.80 -12.03 -26.18
C PHE A 555 2.03 -13.53 -26.31
N ASP A 556 1.98 -14.10 -27.52
CA ASP A 556 2.26 -15.51 -27.77
C ASP A 556 3.71 -15.86 -27.46
N ILE A 557 4.65 -14.98 -27.82
CA ILE A 557 6.04 -15.06 -27.40
C ILE A 557 6.15 -15.10 -25.87
N MET A 558 5.39 -14.26 -25.17
CA MET A 558 5.38 -14.20 -23.71
C MET A 558 4.86 -15.50 -23.11
N LYS A 559 3.80 -16.11 -23.67
CA LYS A 559 3.26 -17.41 -23.23
C LYS A 559 4.30 -18.51 -23.23
N LEU A 560 5.16 -18.55 -24.24
CA LEU A 560 6.22 -19.56 -24.34
C LEU A 560 7.23 -19.50 -23.18
N ARG A 561 7.33 -18.37 -22.47
CA ARG A 561 8.18 -18.20 -21.29
C ARG A 561 7.61 -18.83 -20.01
N PHE A 562 6.34 -19.22 -20.00
CA PHE A 562 5.65 -19.82 -18.84
C PHE A 562 5.23 -21.26 -19.14
N PRO A 563 6.15 -22.25 -19.11
CA PRO A 563 5.88 -23.63 -19.54
C PRO A 563 4.88 -24.39 -18.66
N ASN A 564 4.63 -23.89 -17.43
CA ASN A 564 3.71 -24.50 -16.46
C ASN A 564 2.41 -23.71 -16.32
N LEU A 565 2.04 -22.86 -17.29
CA LEU A 565 0.85 -22.02 -17.19
C LEU A 565 -0.44 -22.84 -17.00
N ASP A 566 -0.48 -24.06 -17.55
CA ASP A 566 -1.60 -25.00 -17.42
C ASP A 566 -1.83 -25.49 -15.97
N GLN A 567 -0.84 -25.35 -15.08
CA GLN A 567 -0.98 -25.66 -13.65
C GLN A 567 -1.74 -24.57 -12.88
N TYR A 568 -1.91 -23.40 -13.48
CA TYR A 568 -2.66 -22.28 -12.94
C TYR A 568 -4.05 -22.28 -13.57
N THR A 569 -4.99 -22.96 -12.93
CA THR A 569 -6.39 -22.94 -13.35
C THR A 569 -7.00 -21.58 -13.03
N SER A 570 -7.65 -20.96 -14.03
CA SER A 570 -8.58 -19.84 -13.86
C SER A 570 -10.03 -20.35 -13.81
N ASP A 571 -10.20 -21.63 -13.45
CA ASP A 571 -11.45 -22.38 -13.60
C ASP A 571 -12.55 -21.94 -12.62
N ASN A 572 -12.23 -21.05 -11.67
CA ASN A 572 -13.25 -20.26 -11.00
C ASN A 572 -13.67 -19.15 -11.97
N ILE A 573 -14.58 -19.48 -12.87
CA ILE A 573 -15.34 -18.52 -13.65
C ILE A 573 -15.85 -17.46 -12.67
N PHE A 574 -15.24 -16.28 -12.69
CA PHE A 574 -15.74 -15.14 -11.92
C PHE A 574 -17.16 -14.90 -12.40
N GLU A 575 -18.17 -15.10 -11.55
CA GLU A 575 -19.50 -14.58 -11.86
C GLU A 575 -19.39 -13.06 -11.81
N GLU A 576 -18.99 -12.46 -12.93
CA GLU A 576 -18.83 -11.01 -13.06
C GLU A 576 -20.19 -10.35 -12.79
N THR A 577 -20.34 -9.73 -11.62
CA THR A 577 -21.52 -8.93 -11.31
C THR A 577 -21.29 -7.45 -11.61
N ASP A 578 -22.24 -6.59 -11.25
CA ASP A 578 -22.09 -5.14 -11.39
C ASP A 578 -20.99 -4.60 -10.46
N GLU A 579 -20.30 -3.52 -10.87
CA GLU A 579 -19.17 -2.95 -10.12
C GLU A 579 -19.53 -2.55 -8.68
N LEU A 580 -20.78 -2.08 -8.46
CA LEU A 580 -21.25 -1.71 -7.13
C LEU A 580 -21.31 -2.92 -6.21
N LEU A 581 -21.80 -4.05 -6.73
CA LEU A 581 -21.89 -5.31 -6.00
C LEU A 581 -20.48 -5.81 -5.67
N GLU A 582 -19.59 -5.84 -6.64
CA GLU A 582 -18.22 -6.34 -6.42
C GLU A 582 -17.42 -5.47 -5.45
N LEU A 583 -17.53 -4.14 -5.52
CA LEU A 583 -16.84 -3.27 -4.56
C LEU A 583 -17.40 -3.46 -3.14
N ARG A 584 -18.71 -3.66 -3.01
CA ARG A 584 -19.34 -4.00 -1.73
C ARG A 584 -18.84 -5.35 -1.23
N ASN A 585 -18.71 -6.34 -2.10
CA ASN A 585 -18.15 -7.66 -1.77
C ASN A 585 -16.73 -7.52 -1.21
N CYS A 586 -15.87 -6.69 -1.83
CA CYS A 586 -14.54 -6.40 -1.30
C CYS A 586 -14.57 -5.85 0.14
N LEU A 587 -15.51 -4.95 0.45
CA LEU A 587 -15.71 -4.46 1.83
C LEU A 587 -16.19 -5.57 2.77
N LEU A 588 -17.19 -6.37 2.37
CA LEU A 588 -17.71 -7.45 3.22
C LEU A 588 -16.69 -8.57 3.44
N MET A 589 -15.75 -8.76 2.51
CA MET A 589 -14.63 -9.69 2.67
C MET A 589 -13.57 -9.22 3.68
N ARG A 590 -13.60 -7.95 4.12
CA ARG A 590 -12.76 -7.48 5.23
C ARG A 590 -13.08 -8.15 6.56
N PHE A 591 -14.22 -8.83 6.67
CA PHE A 591 -14.53 -9.70 7.80
C PHE A 591 -13.66 -10.96 7.91
N ILE A 592 -13.01 -11.39 6.82
CA ILE A 592 -12.09 -12.56 6.82
C ILE A 592 -10.73 -12.19 7.44
N ASP A 593 -10.37 -10.90 7.42
CA ASP A 593 -9.03 -10.41 7.78
C ASP A 593 -8.65 -10.61 9.25
N GLY A 594 -9.60 -10.93 10.13
CA GLY A 594 -9.36 -11.17 11.55
C GLY A 594 -9.13 -9.92 12.40
N GLY A 595 -8.61 -8.82 11.83
CA GLY A 595 -8.27 -7.59 12.57
C GLY A 595 -9.49 -6.83 13.12
N LYS A 596 -9.39 -6.33 14.36
CA LYS A 596 -10.46 -5.56 15.05
C LYS A 596 -11.00 -4.39 14.22
N GLU A 597 -10.13 -3.54 13.68
CA GLU A 597 -10.58 -2.33 12.96
C GLU A 597 -11.24 -2.67 11.62
N SER A 598 -10.72 -3.65 10.86
CA SER A 598 -11.38 -4.15 9.64
C SER A 598 -12.76 -4.70 9.94
N PHE A 599 -12.87 -5.48 11.03
CA PHE A 599 -14.14 -6.02 11.52
C PHE A 599 -15.12 -4.90 11.91
N LEU A 600 -14.70 -3.94 12.73
CA LEU A 600 -15.57 -2.85 13.20
C LEU A 600 -16.02 -1.93 12.07
N ALA A 601 -15.16 -1.61 11.11
CA ALA A 601 -15.53 -0.81 9.94
C ALA A 601 -16.60 -1.51 9.08
N THR A 602 -16.43 -2.82 8.83
CA THR A 602 -17.37 -3.62 8.04
C THR A 602 -18.70 -3.80 8.78
N TYR A 603 -18.66 -4.07 10.09
CA TYR A 603 -19.85 -4.13 10.93
C TYR A 603 -20.57 -2.79 10.95
N ALA A 604 -19.83 -1.68 11.07
CA ALA A 604 -20.39 -0.33 11.07
C ALA A 604 -21.06 0.01 9.75
N TYR A 605 -20.52 -0.43 8.61
CA TYR A 605 -21.17 -0.28 7.30
C TYR A 605 -22.56 -0.96 7.29
N LEU A 606 -22.63 -2.22 7.73
CA LEU A 606 -23.89 -2.97 7.81
C LEU A 606 -24.90 -2.35 8.78
N ALA A 607 -24.46 -2.04 10.01
CA ALA A 607 -25.31 -1.43 11.02
C ALA A 607 -25.82 -0.05 10.56
N ASN A 608 -24.95 0.78 9.97
CA ASN A 608 -25.35 2.07 9.41
C ASN A 608 -26.38 1.93 8.29
N ALA A 609 -26.27 0.93 7.42
CA ALA A 609 -27.26 0.69 6.38
C ALA A 609 -28.65 0.39 6.99
N ALA A 610 -28.69 -0.42 8.06
CA ALA A 610 -29.94 -0.71 8.77
C ALA A 610 -30.50 0.53 9.51
N GLU A 611 -29.66 1.25 10.26
CA GLU A 611 -30.05 2.43 11.06
C GLU A 611 -30.46 3.62 10.18
N LYS A 612 -29.89 3.75 8.98
CA LYS A 612 -30.31 4.74 7.96
C LYS A 612 -31.52 4.27 7.12
N GLU A 613 -32.18 3.18 7.52
CA GLU A 613 -33.33 2.56 6.83
C GLU A 613 -33.05 2.14 5.38
N LYS A 614 -31.78 1.93 5.00
CA LYS A 614 -31.37 1.40 3.67
C LYS A 614 -31.51 -0.12 3.63
N PHE A 615 -32.70 -0.63 3.92
CA PHE A 615 -32.95 -2.06 4.14
C PHE A 615 -32.65 -2.96 2.93
N SER A 616 -32.73 -2.45 1.70
CA SER A 616 -32.35 -3.22 0.50
C SER A 616 -30.84 -3.50 0.48
N GLU A 617 -30.04 -2.46 0.74
CA GLU A 617 -28.58 -2.56 0.80
C GLU A 617 -28.16 -3.50 1.93
N PHE A 618 -28.73 -3.30 3.13
CA PHE A 618 -28.52 -4.19 4.28
C PHE A 618 -28.84 -5.65 3.96
N THR A 619 -30.01 -5.91 3.36
CA THR A 619 -30.45 -7.28 3.06
C THR A 619 -29.53 -7.95 2.05
N GLU A 620 -29.15 -7.27 0.98
CA GLU A 620 -28.23 -7.83 -0.01
C GLU A 620 -26.84 -8.12 0.57
N SER A 621 -26.33 -7.25 1.44
CA SER A 621 -25.06 -7.51 2.12
C SER A 621 -25.13 -8.69 3.08
N ILE A 622 -26.21 -8.83 3.84
CA ILE A 622 -26.42 -9.99 4.72
C ILE A 622 -26.54 -11.28 3.91
N VAL A 623 -27.27 -11.27 2.79
CA VAL A 623 -27.40 -12.44 1.89
C VAL A 623 -26.02 -12.86 1.38
N PHE A 624 -25.21 -11.92 0.88
CA PHE A 624 -23.84 -12.21 0.44
C PHE A 624 -22.97 -12.80 1.56
N CYS A 625 -23.06 -12.25 2.77
CA CYS A 625 -22.36 -12.79 3.92
C CYS A 625 -22.82 -14.22 4.29
N LEU A 626 -24.10 -14.55 4.10
CA LEU A 626 -24.62 -15.90 4.33
C LEU A 626 -24.18 -16.88 3.23
N GLU A 627 -24.04 -16.42 1.99
CA GLU A 627 -23.50 -17.25 0.89
C GLU A 627 -22.03 -17.65 1.12
N HIS A 628 -21.26 -16.79 1.82
CA HIS A 628 -19.85 -17.02 2.14
C HIS A 628 -19.62 -17.39 3.61
N TYR A 629 -20.68 -17.83 4.31
CA TYR A 629 -20.68 -17.94 5.78
C TYR A 629 -19.57 -18.83 6.35
N GLU A 630 -19.25 -19.94 5.66
CA GLU A 630 -18.19 -20.89 6.06
C GLU A 630 -16.77 -20.29 6.02
N GLN A 631 -16.56 -19.21 5.26
CA GLN A 631 -15.26 -18.55 5.13
C GLN A 631 -14.97 -17.63 6.32
N TYR A 632 -16.01 -17.20 7.04
CA TYR A 632 -15.88 -16.35 8.20
C TYR A 632 -15.55 -17.15 9.47
N ASN A 633 -14.79 -16.55 10.37
CA ASN A 633 -14.59 -17.12 11.71
C ASN A 633 -15.87 -17.00 12.56
N LEU A 634 -15.95 -17.78 13.65
CA LEU A 634 -17.15 -17.85 14.49
C LEU A 634 -17.59 -16.49 15.05
N VAL A 635 -16.66 -15.61 15.43
CA VAL A 635 -17.01 -14.26 15.93
C VAL A 635 -17.69 -13.43 14.85
N THR A 636 -17.21 -13.49 13.61
CA THR A 636 -17.85 -12.83 12.48
C THR A 636 -19.21 -13.45 12.17
N GLN A 637 -19.31 -14.77 12.17
CA GLN A 637 -20.59 -15.49 11.97
C GLN A 637 -21.64 -15.05 13.00
N ILE A 638 -21.27 -15.02 14.29
CA ILE A 638 -22.14 -14.53 15.37
C ILE A 638 -22.49 -13.06 15.16
N ALA A 639 -21.56 -12.22 14.72
CA ALA A 639 -21.84 -10.81 14.45
C ALA A 639 -22.88 -10.61 13.33
N ILE A 640 -22.80 -11.40 12.25
CA ILE A 640 -23.79 -11.41 11.17
C ILE A 640 -25.16 -11.87 11.70
N ALA A 641 -25.18 -12.96 12.48
CA ALA A 641 -26.41 -13.45 13.10
C ALA A 641 -27.00 -12.43 14.09
N ASP A 642 -26.17 -11.70 14.84
CA ASP A 642 -26.60 -10.64 15.75
C ASP A 642 -27.17 -9.43 15.01
N LEU A 643 -26.61 -9.05 13.86
CA LEU A 643 -27.19 -8.02 12.98
C LEU A 643 -28.58 -8.43 12.48
N VAL A 644 -28.74 -9.68 12.05
CA VAL A 644 -30.05 -10.24 11.66
C VAL A 644 -31.02 -10.19 12.84
N ARG A 645 -30.58 -10.60 14.04
CA ARG A 645 -31.39 -10.56 15.26
C ARG A 645 -31.82 -9.13 15.62
N CYS A 646 -30.93 -8.15 15.48
CA CYS A 646 -31.19 -6.76 15.85
C CYS A 646 -32.10 -6.03 14.85
N TYR A 647 -31.89 -6.24 13.55
CA TYR A 647 -32.53 -5.44 12.49
C TYR A 647 -33.47 -6.23 11.59
N GLY A 648 -33.47 -7.56 11.63
CA GLY A 648 -34.27 -8.41 10.76
C GLY A 648 -35.78 -8.19 10.92
N CYS A 649 -36.25 -7.85 12.12
CA CYS A 649 -37.65 -7.53 12.38
C CYS A 649 -38.10 -6.18 11.78
N CYS A 650 -37.16 -5.31 11.40
CA CYS A 650 -37.44 -4.04 10.74
C CYS A 650 -37.67 -4.20 9.21
N LEU A 651 -37.31 -5.36 8.64
CA LEU A 651 -37.44 -5.64 7.21
C LEU A 651 -38.91 -5.85 6.80
N LYS A 652 -39.22 -5.55 5.53
CA LYS A 652 -40.57 -5.68 4.94
C LYS A 652 -40.58 -6.59 3.72
N ASP A 653 -41.67 -7.33 3.57
CA ASP A 653 -42.07 -8.12 2.38
C ASP A 653 -40.89 -8.87 1.70
N MET A 654 -40.44 -8.39 0.54
CA MET A 654 -39.44 -9.06 -0.29
C MET A 654 -38.06 -9.18 0.37
N ASN A 655 -37.68 -8.22 1.22
CA ASN A 655 -36.38 -8.22 1.87
C ASN A 655 -36.29 -9.28 2.97
N ILE A 656 -37.36 -9.44 3.75
CA ILE A 656 -37.41 -10.50 4.76
C ILE A 656 -37.42 -11.87 4.09
N ASP A 657 -38.19 -12.07 3.02
CA ASP A 657 -38.22 -13.36 2.30
C ASP A 657 -36.85 -13.75 1.73
N ARG A 658 -36.11 -12.79 1.13
CA ARG A 658 -34.75 -13.02 0.63
C ARG A 658 -33.79 -13.43 1.75
N MET A 659 -33.82 -12.70 2.87
CA MET A 659 -32.99 -13.00 4.03
C MET A 659 -33.31 -14.39 4.60
N ILE A 660 -34.60 -14.71 4.78
CA ILE A 660 -35.05 -16.03 5.27
C ILE A 660 -34.57 -17.15 4.35
N ASN A 661 -34.67 -16.97 3.03
CA ASN A 661 -34.19 -17.96 2.06
C ASN A 661 -32.68 -18.18 2.18
N ALA A 662 -31.88 -17.12 2.35
CA ALA A 662 -30.44 -17.24 2.56
C ALA A 662 -30.11 -17.95 3.90
N ILE A 663 -30.82 -17.62 4.99
CA ILE A 663 -30.65 -18.29 6.28
C ILE A 663 -30.96 -19.80 6.16
N ASN A 664 -32.01 -20.17 5.44
CA ASN A 664 -32.39 -21.57 5.24
C ASN A 664 -31.36 -22.39 4.44
N VAL A 665 -30.44 -21.75 3.71
CA VAL A 665 -29.35 -22.45 3.01
C VAL A 665 -28.25 -22.88 3.97
N VAL A 666 -28.02 -22.08 5.02
CA VAL A 666 -26.93 -22.30 5.99
C VAL A 666 -27.43 -23.04 7.25
N TYR A 667 -28.73 -22.96 7.56
CA TYR A 667 -29.33 -23.62 8.72
C TYR A 667 -29.64 -25.11 8.47
N PRO A 668 -29.32 -26.03 9.41
CA PRO A 668 -28.60 -25.80 10.66
C PRO A 668 -27.10 -25.64 10.42
N THR A 669 -26.50 -24.73 11.17
CA THR A 669 -25.07 -24.40 11.11
C THR A 669 -24.19 -25.45 11.79
N GLY A 670 -24.77 -26.29 12.65
CA GLY A 670 -24.03 -27.21 13.51
C GLY A 670 -23.55 -26.56 14.82
N ASN A 671 -23.74 -25.25 14.99
CA ASN A 671 -23.41 -24.51 16.19
C ASN A 671 -24.69 -24.09 16.94
N LEU A 672 -24.84 -24.56 18.19
CA LEU A 672 -26.08 -24.36 18.96
C LEU A 672 -26.45 -22.86 19.13
N LEU A 673 -25.47 -21.98 19.33
CA LEU A 673 -25.73 -20.54 19.51
C LEU A 673 -26.30 -19.91 18.24
N LEU A 674 -25.68 -20.19 17.09
CA LEU A 674 -26.12 -19.67 15.80
C LEU A 674 -27.48 -20.24 15.40
N ASP A 675 -27.70 -21.54 15.61
CA ASP A 675 -28.97 -22.20 15.29
C ASP A 675 -30.13 -21.64 16.10
N VAL A 676 -29.91 -21.34 17.39
CA VAL A 676 -30.91 -20.67 18.23
C VAL A 676 -31.25 -19.29 17.68
N ILE A 677 -30.25 -18.47 17.31
CA ILE A 677 -30.49 -17.13 16.76
C ILE A 677 -31.24 -17.21 15.43
N PHE A 678 -30.81 -18.06 14.50
CA PHE A 678 -31.44 -18.14 13.18
C PHE A 678 -32.83 -18.74 13.21
N SER A 679 -33.13 -19.60 14.18
CA SER A 679 -34.45 -20.24 14.27
C SER A 679 -35.63 -19.28 14.29
N GLU A 680 -35.45 -18.09 14.88
CA GLU A 680 -36.43 -16.99 14.91
C GLU A 680 -36.83 -16.50 13.51
N PHE A 681 -36.00 -16.76 12.50
CA PHE A 681 -36.15 -16.31 11.13
C PHE A 681 -36.27 -17.47 10.13
N THR A 682 -36.43 -18.71 10.59
CA THR A 682 -36.63 -19.86 9.67
C THR A 682 -38.10 -20.20 9.49
N VAL A 683 -38.42 -21.05 8.50
CA VAL A 683 -39.77 -21.63 8.33
C VAL A 683 -40.16 -22.53 9.53
N TYR A 684 -39.17 -22.90 10.35
CA TYR A 684 -39.32 -23.63 11.60
C TYR A 684 -39.60 -22.69 12.79
N ASN A 685 -40.01 -21.44 12.54
CA ASN A 685 -40.36 -20.39 13.51
C ASN A 685 -41.29 -20.82 14.68
N SER A 686 -41.90 -22.00 14.55
CA SER A 686 -42.81 -22.60 15.53
C SER A 686 -42.23 -23.76 16.35
N TYR A 687 -41.02 -24.24 16.06
CA TYR A 687 -40.42 -25.34 16.83
C TYR A 687 -39.73 -24.88 18.11
N LEU A 688 -39.28 -23.62 18.16
CA LEU A 688 -38.32 -23.17 19.18
C LEU A 688 -38.84 -22.13 20.19
N LEU A 689 -39.92 -21.38 19.91
CA LEU A 689 -40.32 -20.24 20.77
C LEU A 689 -41.79 -20.16 21.22
N MET A 690 -42.70 -21.02 20.74
CA MET A 690 -44.08 -21.04 21.23
C MET A 690 -44.67 -22.45 21.18
N CYS A 691 -44.62 -23.22 22.28
CA CYS A 691 -45.71 -24.09 22.72
C CYS A 691 -45.38 -24.85 24.02
N SER A 692 -46.29 -24.78 24.98
CA SER A 692 -46.39 -25.65 26.15
C SER A 692 -46.84 -27.09 25.79
N ASP A 693 -46.39 -27.63 24.65
CA ASP A 693 -46.84 -28.92 24.13
C ASP A 693 -45.67 -29.90 23.92
N LYS A 694 -45.93 -31.19 24.14
CA LYS A 694 -44.96 -32.27 24.42
C LYS A 694 -44.02 -32.69 23.27
N HIS A 695 -43.79 -31.83 22.29
CA HIS A 695 -42.99 -32.11 21.10
C HIS A 695 -42.03 -30.97 20.71
N ALA A 696 -41.62 -30.15 21.70
CA ALA A 696 -40.43 -29.32 21.57
C ALA A 696 -39.18 -30.21 21.42
N PRO A 697 -38.11 -29.75 20.74
CA PRO A 697 -36.80 -30.38 20.86
C PRO A 697 -36.43 -30.28 22.34
N ASP A 698 -36.42 -31.41 23.03
CA ASP A 698 -35.81 -31.47 24.33
C ASP A 698 -34.31 -31.47 24.03
N TYR A 699 -33.60 -30.36 24.27
CA TYR A 699 -32.14 -30.26 24.06
C TYR A 699 -31.33 -31.20 24.97
N MET A 700 -32.00 -32.20 25.55
CA MET A 700 -31.54 -33.34 26.31
C MET A 700 -31.83 -34.68 25.63
N GLU A 701 -32.52 -34.69 24.48
CA GLU A 701 -32.51 -35.85 23.60
C GLU A 701 -31.06 -36.10 23.24
N GLN A 702 -30.61 -37.32 23.54
CA GLN A 702 -29.22 -37.71 23.44
C GLN A 702 -28.67 -37.46 22.02
N GLU A 703 -29.53 -37.61 21.00
CA GLU A 703 -29.21 -37.42 19.59
C GLU A 703 -28.85 -35.96 19.24
N ASP A 704 -29.55 -34.97 19.80
CA ASP A 704 -29.32 -33.54 19.54
C ASP A 704 -28.06 -33.04 20.26
N VAL A 705 -27.83 -33.50 21.50
CA VAL A 705 -26.60 -33.19 22.24
C VAL A 705 -25.39 -33.85 21.57
N GLU A 706 -25.53 -35.11 21.15
CA GLU A 706 -24.48 -35.79 20.39
C GLU A 706 -24.20 -35.08 19.06
N PHE A 707 -25.20 -34.52 18.38
CA PHE A 707 -25.00 -33.71 17.17
C PHE A 707 -24.14 -32.47 17.43
N TYR A 708 -24.48 -31.65 18.43
CA TYR A 708 -23.72 -30.44 18.75
C TYR A 708 -22.34 -30.71 19.37
N LEU A 709 -22.19 -31.79 20.15
CA LEU A 709 -20.88 -32.22 20.65
C LEU A 709 -20.02 -32.92 19.58
N ALA A 710 -20.63 -33.41 18.50
CA ALA A 710 -19.90 -33.96 17.35
C ALA A 710 -19.31 -32.88 16.45
N GLU A 711 -19.72 -31.61 16.60
CA GLU A 711 -19.10 -30.48 15.91
C GLU A 711 -17.59 -30.44 16.24
N GLN A 712 -16.74 -30.35 15.21
CA GLN A 712 -15.30 -30.34 15.42
C GLN A 712 -14.86 -29.02 16.07
N LEU A 713 -14.30 -29.12 17.27
CA LEU A 713 -13.57 -28.04 17.90
C LEU A 713 -12.41 -27.56 17.01
N TYR A 714 -12.17 -26.26 17.01
CA TYR A 714 -11.04 -25.68 16.31
C TYR A 714 -9.73 -26.32 16.77
N ASP A 715 -8.93 -26.79 15.80
CA ASP A 715 -7.67 -27.45 16.12
C ASP A 715 -6.67 -26.47 16.77
N LEU A 716 -6.20 -26.85 17.96
CA LEU A 716 -5.18 -26.16 18.75
C LEU A 716 -3.75 -26.57 18.37
N GLY A 717 -3.56 -27.60 17.53
CA GLY A 717 -2.25 -28.10 17.16
C GLY A 717 -1.47 -28.65 18.36
N LYS A 718 -0.12 -28.56 18.30
CA LYS A 718 0.74 -29.03 19.41
C LYS A 718 0.74 -28.01 20.55
N GLU A 719 0.37 -28.48 21.74
CA GLU A 719 0.46 -27.72 22.99
C GLU A 719 1.93 -27.58 23.41
N ALA A 720 2.36 -26.36 23.72
CA ALA A 720 3.66 -26.13 24.35
C ALA A 720 3.53 -26.39 25.85
N VAL A 721 4.44 -27.18 26.43
CA VAL A 721 4.50 -27.39 27.88
C VAL A 721 5.01 -26.11 28.54
N GLN A 722 4.12 -25.34 29.17
CA GLN A 722 4.51 -24.24 30.05
C GLN A 722 4.71 -24.77 31.48
N GLU A 723 5.93 -24.67 32.00
CA GLU A 723 6.25 -24.96 33.41
C GLU A 723 6.06 -23.67 34.25
N GLY A 724 4.98 -23.58 35.03
CA GLY A 724 4.75 -22.48 35.98
C GLY A 724 3.28 -22.30 36.39
N THR A 725 3.03 -21.59 37.50
CA THR A 725 1.69 -21.07 37.84
C THR A 725 1.39 -19.87 36.96
N ASP A 726 0.47 -20.03 36.01
CA ASP A 726 -0.02 -18.95 35.15
C ASP A 726 -1.02 -18.05 35.92
N GLU A 727 -0.50 -17.02 36.57
CA GLU A 727 -1.26 -15.98 37.27
C GLU A 727 -2.21 -15.21 36.31
N TYR A 728 -1.93 -15.24 35.01
CA TYR A 728 -2.80 -14.62 34.00
C TYR A 728 -4.10 -15.43 33.84
N ALA A 729 -4.01 -16.76 33.81
CA ALA A 729 -5.17 -17.64 33.70
C ALA A 729 -6.13 -17.50 34.89
N GLU A 730 -5.60 -17.35 36.12
CA GLU A 730 -6.42 -17.16 37.32
C GLU A 730 -7.21 -15.83 37.29
N ASN A 731 -6.67 -14.81 36.62
CA ASN A 731 -7.29 -13.50 36.51
C ASN A 731 -8.13 -13.32 35.23
N SER A 732 -8.25 -14.35 34.39
CA SER A 732 -8.95 -14.28 33.10
C SER A 732 -10.46 -13.98 33.23
N VAL A 733 -11.08 -14.37 34.35
CA VAL A 733 -12.50 -14.08 34.67
C VAL A 733 -12.81 -12.56 34.73
N TYR A 734 -11.79 -11.73 34.98
CA TYR A 734 -11.90 -10.27 35.04
C TYR A 734 -11.46 -9.57 33.73
N ARG A 735 -11.16 -10.35 32.69
CA ARG A 735 -10.66 -9.88 31.38
C ARG A 735 -11.43 -10.40 30.19
N ASP A 736 -12.30 -11.40 30.40
CA ASP A 736 -13.16 -11.94 29.36
C ASP A 736 -14.54 -12.31 29.96
N PRO A 737 -15.65 -11.75 29.43
CA PRO A 737 -17.00 -12.11 29.88
C PRO A 737 -17.32 -13.60 29.74
N ILE A 738 -16.72 -14.30 28.78
CA ILE A 738 -16.95 -15.73 28.55
C ILE A 738 -16.33 -16.55 29.67
N MET A 739 -15.13 -16.20 30.16
CA MET A 739 -14.53 -16.88 31.31
C MET A 739 -15.40 -16.70 32.56
N GLN A 740 -16.03 -15.53 32.72
CA GLN A 740 -17.03 -15.32 33.77
C GLN A 740 -18.30 -16.17 33.58
N VAL A 741 -18.77 -16.36 32.35
CA VAL A 741 -19.89 -17.27 32.08
C VAL A 741 -19.51 -18.69 32.53
N LEU A 742 -18.32 -19.17 32.17
CA LEU A 742 -17.82 -20.49 32.58
C LEU A 742 -17.70 -20.62 34.11
N ASP A 743 -17.11 -19.64 34.79
CA ASP A 743 -16.99 -19.62 36.25
C ASP A 743 -18.37 -19.66 36.94
N THR A 744 -19.28 -18.78 36.52
CA THR A 744 -20.66 -18.76 37.07
C THR A 744 -21.46 -20.02 36.73
N SER A 745 -21.04 -20.76 35.71
CA SER A 745 -21.61 -22.04 35.31
C SER A 745 -20.93 -23.22 36.01
N GLY A 746 -19.97 -23.01 36.91
CA GLY A 746 -19.25 -24.09 37.59
C GLY A 746 -18.34 -24.91 36.67
N ILE A 747 -17.84 -24.31 35.59
CA ILE A 747 -16.87 -24.90 34.65
C ILE A 747 -15.48 -24.35 34.97
N ASN A 748 -14.45 -25.20 34.88
CA ASN A 748 -13.08 -24.82 35.14
C ASN A 748 -12.50 -23.94 34.01
N TYR A 749 -12.81 -22.64 34.05
CA TYR A 749 -12.36 -21.68 33.04
C TYR A 749 -10.83 -21.56 32.95
N ILE A 750 -10.11 -21.75 34.06
CA ILE A 750 -8.63 -21.68 34.11
C ILE A 750 -8.01 -22.75 33.21
N GLU A 751 -8.57 -23.94 33.18
CA GLU A 751 -8.09 -25.04 32.35
C GLU A 751 -8.30 -24.77 30.87
N ILE A 752 -9.49 -24.27 30.49
CA ILE A 752 -9.80 -23.86 29.12
C ILE A 752 -8.86 -22.74 28.68
N TYR A 753 -8.69 -21.70 29.51
CA TYR A 753 -7.82 -20.57 29.24
C TYR A 753 -6.36 -21.01 28.99
N LYS A 754 -5.80 -21.84 29.89
CA LYS A 754 -4.44 -22.38 29.75
C LYS A 754 -4.28 -23.19 28.46
N LYS A 755 -5.28 -24.00 28.13
CA LYS A 755 -5.27 -24.83 26.91
C LYS A 755 -5.23 -23.97 25.64
N LEU A 756 -6.00 -22.90 25.59
CA LEU A 756 -5.98 -21.96 24.46
C LEU A 756 -4.63 -21.23 24.34
N HIS A 757 -4.09 -20.72 25.46
CA HIS A 757 -2.80 -20.00 25.43
C HIS A 757 -1.58 -20.90 25.17
N ALA A 758 -1.65 -22.18 25.53
CA ALA A 758 -0.61 -23.16 25.21
C ALA A 758 -0.57 -23.56 23.73
N SER A 759 -1.60 -23.21 22.94
CA SER A 759 -1.67 -23.53 21.52
C SER A 759 -0.68 -22.70 20.71
N ARG A 760 0.35 -23.36 20.17
CA ARG A 760 1.25 -22.71 19.22
C ARG A 760 0.50 -22.28 17.95
N ARG A 761 -0.44 -23.10 17.46
CA ARG A 761 -1.22 -22.81 16.25
C ARG A 761 -2.07 -21.56 16.41
N LEU A 762 -2.73 -21.38 17.56
CA LEU A 762 -3.54 -20.20 17.85
C LEU A 762 -2.65 -18.96 17.95
N ASN A 763 -1.54 -19.05 18.70
CA ASN A 763 -0.58 -17.95 18.81
C ASN A 763 0.01 -17.56 17.44
N ASP A 764 0.39 -18.53 16.61
CA ASP A 764 0.89 -18.28 15.25
C ASP A 764 -0.19 -17.57 14.41
N LYS A 765 -1.45 -18.04 14.45
CA LYS A 765 -2.58 -17.37 13.77
C LYS A 765 -2.80 -15.94 14.27
N MET A 766 -2.66 -15.68 15.57
CA MET A 766 -2.79 -14.32 16.14
C MET A 766 -1.61 -13.40 15.77
N GLN A 767 -0.43 -13.97 15.52
CA GLN A 767 0.80 -13.26 15.15
C GLN A 767 1.03 -13.12 13.64
N ASP A 768 0.37 -13.94 12.82
CA ASP A 768 0.45 -13.85 11.35
C ASP A 768 -0.22 -12.58 10.79
N PHE A 769 -0.77 -11.73 11.66
CA PHE A 769 -1.41 -10.48 11.31
C PHE A 769 -0.45 -9.27 11.28
N VAL A 770 -0.33 -8.71 10.06
CA VAL A 770 0.05 -7.33 9.64
C VAL A 770 1.51 -7.01 9.27
N GLY A 771 1.69 -6.75 7.97
CA GLY A 771 2.81 -6.00 7.37
C GLY A 771 3.83 -6.88 6.67
N GLY A 772 4.28 -6.50 5.46
CA GLY A 772 5.26 -7.26 4.67
C GLY A 772 6.65 -7.45 5.32
N ALA A 773 6.87 -6.91 6.53
CA ALA A 773 8.15 -6.91 7.23
C ALA A 773 8.09 -7.23 8.74
N SER A 774 6.93 -7.38 9.40
CA SER A 774 6.90 -7.70 10.83
C SER A 774 5.64 -8.48 11.27
N LYS A 775 5.74 -9.18 12.40
CA LYS A 775 4.64 -9.89 13.06
C LYS A 775 4.38 -9.20 14.39
N ILE A 776 3.27 -8.48 14.54
CA ILE A 776 2.88 -7.84 15.81
C ILE A 776 1.54 -8.46 16.25
N PRO A 777 1.40 -8.88 17.52
CA PRO A 777 0.10 -9.30 18.03
C PRO A 777 -0.90 -8.14 17.95
N GLU A 778 -1.96 -8.30 17.16
CA GLU A 778 -3.12 -7.39 17.15
C GLU A 778 -4.32 -8.05 17.85
N THR A 779 -5.11 -7.26 18.57
CA THR A 779 -6.47 -7.65 19.00
C THR A 779 -7.27 -8.08 17.77
N ASN A 780 -7.82 -9.30 17.78
CA ASN A 780 -8.41 -9.92 16.60
C ASN A 780 -9.58 -10.83 16.97
N THR A 781 -10.43 -11.11 15.98
CA THR A 781 -11.62 -11.96 16.09
C THR A 781 -11.28 -13.45 16.16
N VAL A 782 -10.07 -13.86 15.80
CA VAL A 782 -9.66 -15.28 15.73
C VAL A 782 -9.55 -15.88 17.12
N TYR A 783 -8.81 -15.24 18.05
CA TYR A 783 -8.69 -15.75 19.41
C TYR A 783 -10.07 -15.89 20.08
N LYS A 784 -10.89 -14.84 19.94
CA LYS A 784 -12.23 -14.81 20.52
C LYS A 784 -13.15 -15.90 19.95
N SER A 785 -12.98 -16.27 18.68
CA SER A 785 -13.70 -17.40 18.06
C SER A 785 -13.39 -18.73 18.75
N TYR A 786 -12.12 -18.98 19.09
CA TYR A 786 -11.72 -20.18 19.82
C TYR A 786 -12.30 -20.17 21.24
N VAL A 787 -12.25 -19.03 21.94
CA VAL A 787 -12.83 -18.91 23.28
C VAL A 787 -14.32 -19.23 23.29
N ILE A 788 -15.11 -18.67 22.37
CA ILE A 788 -16.55 -18.92 22.29
C ILE A 788 -16.83 -20.39 22.00
N GLN A 789 -16.15 -20.99 21.02
CA GLN A 789 -16.43 -22.37 20.61
C GLN A 789 -16.13 -23.37 21.74
N TYR A 790 -14.96 -23.24 22.38
CA TYR A 790 -14.58 -24.10 23.50
C TYR A 790 -15.48 -23.89 24.73
N ALA A 791 -15.89 -22.65 24.99
CA ALA A 791 -16.82 -22.36 26.09
C ALA A 791 -18.20 -22.97 25.82
N LEU A 792 -18.74 -22.82 24.61
CA LEU A 792 -20.01 -23.39 24.21
C LEU A 792 -20.01 -24.91 24.36
N HIS A 793 -18.97 -25.58 23.85
CA HIS A 793 -18.82 -27.04 23.99
C HIS A 793 -18.79 -27.48 25.46
N ALA A 794 -18.01 -26.80 26.31
CA ALA A 794 -17.93 -27.13 27.73
C ALA A 794 -19.28 -26.92 28.46
N ILE A 795 -20.04 -25.91 28.07
CA ILE A 795 -21.38 -25.64 28.62
C ILE A 795 -22.37 -26.73 28.20
N ILE A 796 -22.37 -27.14 26.93
CA ILE A 796 -23.23 -28.22 26.42
C ILE A 796 -22.89 -29.54 27.14
N GLU A 797 -21.61 -29.88 27.23
CA GLU A 797 -21.13 -31.09 27.91
C GLU A 797 -21.55 -31.09 29.40
N LYS A 798 -21.35 -29.96 30.10
CA LYS A 798 -21.76 -29.83 31.50
C LYS A 798 -23.27 -29.97 31.67
N ALA A 799 -24.05 -29.25 30.87
CA ALA A 799 -25.50 -29.30 30.94
C ALA A 799 -26.00 -30.75 30.79
N PHE A 800 -25.45 -31.50 29.85
CA PHE A 800 -25.79 -32.90 29.61
C PHE A 800 -25.36 -33.83 30.75
N ILE A 801 -24.11 -33.76 31.20
CA ILE A 801 -23.58 -34.62 32.28
C ILE A 801 -24.33 -34.40 33.59
N ASP A 802 -24.55 -33.12 33.95
CA ASP A 802 -25.19 -32.75 35.21
C ASP A 802 -26.74 -32.84 35.12
N ARG A 803 -27.29 -33.06 33.92
CA ARG A 803 -28.73 -33.06 33.61
C ARG A 803 -29.43 -31.76 33.99
N GLU A 804 -28.78 -30.64 33.70
CA GLU A 804 -29.25 -29.28 33.98
C GLU A 804 -29.53 -28.52 32.65
N PRO A 805 -30.69 -28.76 32.00
CA PRO A 805 -30.97 -28.16 30.68
C PRO A 805 -31.16 -26.66 30.75
N GLU A 806 -31.53 -26.15 31.92
CA GLU A 806 -31.71 -24.73 32.18
C GLU A 806 -30.40 -23.93 32.03
N LEU A 807 -29.24 -24.59 32.10
CA LEU A 807 -27.94 -23.96 31.92
C LEU A 807 -27.78 -23.35 30.52
N LEU A 808 -28.29 -24.01 29.48
CA LEU A 808 -28.21 -23.57 28.08
C LEU A 808 -28.91 -22.21 27.85
N PRO A 809 -30.23 -22.06 28.09
CA PRO A 809 -30.91 -20.78 27.87
C PRO A 809 -30.42 -19.67 28.83
N GLN A 810 -29.83 -20.02 29.98
CA GLN A 810 -29.25 -19.04 30.91
C GLN A 810 -27.90 -18.47 30.46
N THR A 811 -27.17 -19.18 29.60
CA THR A 811 -25.76 -18.87 29.26
C THR A 811 -25.54 -18.53 27.79
N LEU A 812 -26.30 -19.11 26.85
CA LEU A 812 -26.09 -18.98 25.40
C LEU A 812 -25.93 -17.52 24.94
N PHE A 813 -26.91 -16.66 25.21
CA PHE A 813 -26.85 -15.25 24.80
C PHE A 813 -25.77 -14.44 25.54
N ARG A 814 -25.23 -14.94 26.66
CA ARG A 814 -24.11 -14.30 27.38
C ARG A 814 -22.76 -14.58 26.71
N LEU A 815 -22.71 -15.49 25.74
CA LEU A 815 -21.52 -15.77 24.93
C LEU A 815 -21.40 -14.81 23.73
N ILE A 816 -22.45 -14.07 23.39
CA ILE A 816 -22.45 -13.08 22.31
C ILE A 816 -21.72 -11.81 22.80
N PRO A 817 -20.63 -11.38 22.14
CA PRO A 817 -19.99 -10.10 22.44
C PRO A 817 -20.95 -8.91 22.23
N ASP A 818 -20.73 -7.80 22.93
CA ASP A 818 -21.54 -6.58 22.82
C ASP A 818 -21.24 -5.79 21.52
N TYR A 819 -21.51 -6.39 20.36
CA TYR A 819 -21.18 -5.78 19.06
C TYR A 819 -21.87 -4.42 18.86
N GLN A 820 -23.11 -4.25 19.32
CA GLN A 820 -23.82 -2.98 19.25
C GLN A 820 -23.12 -1.91 20.10
N GLY A 821 -22.70 -2.25 21.32
CA GLY A 821 -21.90 -1.37 22.17
C GLY A 821 -20.57 -0.97 21.53
N MET A 822 -19.83 -1.95 20.97
CA MET A 822 -18.56 -1.75 20.27
C MET A 822 -18.72 -0.82 19.06
N TYR A 823 -19.73 -1.09 18.21
CA TYR A 823 -20.07 -0.27 17.05
C TYR A 823 -20.37 1.18 17.45
N LYS A 824 -21.21 1.40 18.46
CA LYS A 824 -21.56 2.73 18.95
C LYS A 824 -20.35 3.45 19.56
N LEU A 825 -19.50 2.75 20.30
CA LEU A 825 -18.24 3.31 20.82
C LEU A 825 -17.26 3.68 19.69
N PHE A 826 -17.15 2.85 18.67
CA PHE A 826 -16.37 3.14 17.46
C PHE A 826 -16.85 4.43 16.79
N LYS A 827 -18.17 4.69 16.80
CA LYS A 827 -18.79 5.93 16.30
C LYS A 827 -18.66 7.15 17.23
N CYS A 828 -18.32 6.95 18.50
CA CYS A 828 -18.13 8.03 19.50
C CYS A 828 -16.74 8.67 19.49
N ARG A 829 -15.86 8.27 18.57
CA ARG A 829 -14.51 8.82 18.47
C ARG A 829 -14.59 10.33 18.21
N ASP A 830 -13.64 11.05 18.79
CA ASP A 830 -13.47 12.51 18.79
C ASP A 830 -11.98 12.79 18.54
N MET A 831 -11.64 14.03 18.22
CA MET A 831 -10.26 14.42 17.97
C MET A 831 -9.41 14.32 19.24
N GLN A 832 -8.14 13.99 19.06
CA GLN A 832 -7.15 14.00 20.15
C GLN A 832 -7.06 15.42 20.76
N PRO A 833 -6.87 15.58 22.08
CA PRO A 833 -6.72 16.91 22.68
C PRO A 833 -5.34 17.53 22.43
N GLN A 834 -5.28 18.85 22.32
CA GLN A 834 -4.01 19.60 22.25
C GLN A 834 -3.22 19.62 23.57
N LYS A 835 -3.92 19.47 24.71
CA LYS A 835 -3.31 19.48 26.06
C LYS A 835 -3.72 18.22 26.79
N HIS A 836 -2.74 17.46 27.25
CA HIS A 836 -2.94 16.18 27.90
C HIS A 836 -2.92 16.30 29.43
N LEU A 837 -3.61 15.36 30.07
CA LEU A 837 -3.64 15.22 31.52
C LEU A 837 -2.36 14.58 32.04
N TYR A 838 -1.75 13.65 31.31
CA TYR A 838 -0.56 12.94 31.78
C TYR A 838 0.70 13.83 31.90
N ASP A 839 0.68 15.03 31.32
CA ASP A 839 1.73 16.05 31.49
C ASP A 839 1.52 16.92 32.75
N LYS A 840 0.38 16.77 33.45
CA LYS A 840 0.07 17.54 34.66
C LYS A 840 0.57 16.85 35.92
N ASN A 841 0.78 17.66 36.95
CA ASN A 841 1.02 17.16 38.30
C ASN A 841 -0.31 16.81 39.01
N ASN A 842 -0.22 15.91 39.99
CA ASN A 842 -1.34 15.63 40.88
C ASN A 842 -1.77 16.91 41.60
N SER A 843 -3.09 17.11 41.71
CA SER A 843 -3.67 18.31 42.29
C SER A 843 -5.12 18.09 42.71
N CYS A 844 -5.59 18.86 43.69
CA CYS A 844 -7.00 18.96 44.05
C CYS A 844 -7.36 20.44 44.24
N GLU A 845 -8.04 21.03 43.25
CA GLU A 845 -8.34 22.46 43.19
C GLU A 845 -9.84 22.72 43.18
N PRO A 846 -10.32 23.90 43.61
CA PRO A 846 -11.73 24.26 43.51
C PRO A 846 -12.24 24.13 42.06
N PHE A 847 -13.41 23.51 41.88
CA PHE A 847 -13.99 23.38 40.54
C PHE A 847 -14.46 24.75 40.03
N LEU A 848 -13.93 25.18 38.88
CA LEU A 848 -14.24 26.47 38.27
C LEU A 848 -15.21 26.30 37.11
N ILE A 849 -16.38 26.95 37.23
CA ILE A 849 -17.40 26.99 36.18
C ILE A 849 -17.02 28.06 35.15
N ASN A 850 -16.67 27.66 33.92
CA ASN A 850 -16.52 28.61 32.82
C ASN A 850 -17.89 29.17 32.43
N ASN A 851 -17.99 30.49 32.29
CA ASN A 851 -19.27 31.13 31.98
C ASN A 851 -19.66 31.12 30.50
N LYS A 852 -18.77 30.70 29.59
CA LYS A 852 -18.99 30.76 28.14
C LYS A 852 -19.62 29.49 27.54
N ASP A 853 -19.34 28.32 28.11
CA ASP A 853 -19.73 27.03 27.52
C ASP A 853 -21.04 26.51 28.14
N GLU A 854 -21.89 25.91 27.31
CA GLU A 854 -23.14 25.28 27.76
C GLU A 854 -22.88 23.97 28.53
N TYR A 855 -21.90 23.20 28.05
CA TYR A 855 -21.47 21.94 28.66
C TYR A 855 -20.05 22.07 29.22
N ILE A 856 -19.86 21.63 30.46
CA ILE A 856 -18.62 21.78 31.22
C ILE A 856 -17.97 20.41 31.43
N LEU A 857 -16.66 20.32 31.18
CA LEU A 857 -15.88 19.11 31.41
C LEU A 857 -15.79 18.82 32.92
N ILE A 858 -16.28 17.65 33.33
CA ILE A 858 -16.29 17.22 34.74
C ILE A 858 -15.45 15.97 34.98
N GLY A 859 -15.12 15.23 33.93
CA GLY A 859 -14.33 14.00 34.01
C GLY A 859 -13.50 13.81 32.75
N CYS A 860 -12.26 13.36 32.92
CA CYS A 860 -11.37 12.97 31.84
C CYS A 860 -10.43 11.83 32.29
N SER A 861 -10.22 10.85 31.42
CA SER A 861 -9.26 9.76 31.60
C SER A 861 -8.41 9.67 30.34
N GLU A 862 -7.10 9.54 30.47
CA GLU A 862 -6.15 9.40 29.37
C GLU A 862 -5.15 8.28 29.67
N ILE A 863 -4.80 7.52 28.64
CA ILE A 863 -3.86 6.41 28.69
C ILE A 863 -2.81 6.64 27.60
N LYS A 864 -1.54 6.56 27.99
CA LYS A 864 -0.39 6.46 27.09
C LYS A 864 0.26 5.10 27.28
N LYS A 865 0.36 4.31 26.21
CA LYS A 865 1.01 3.00 26.21
C LYS A 865 2.15 3.00 25.22
N TYR A 866 3.37 2.83 25.69
CA TYR A 866 4.57 2.72 24.86
C TYR A 866 5.14 1.31 24.98
N ILE A 867 5.41 0.66 23.85
CA ILE A 867 5.90 -0.72 23.77
C ILE A 867 7.15 -0.75 22.90
N ASP A 868 8.31 -1.05 23.48
CA ASP A 868 9.55 -1.34 22.74
C ASP A 868 10.01 -2.80 22.96
N TYR A 869 11.12 -3.19 22.35
CA TYR A 869 11.66 -4.55 22.46
C TYR A 869 12.09 -4.96 23.87
N HIS A 870 12.30 -4.00 24.77
CA HIS A 870 12.89 -4.18 26.10
C HIS A 870 11.94 -3.84 27.24
N GLN A 871 10.94 -2.99 27.00
CA GLN A 871 10.06 -2.47 28.04
C GLN A 871 8.69 -2.09 27.47
N THR A 872 7.67 -2.24 28.32
CA THR A 872 6.38 -1.56 28.16
C THR A 872 6.25 -0.50 29.24
N SER A 873 5.93 0.74 28.85
CA SER A 873 5.55 1.80 29.79
C SER A 873 4.10 2.25 29.57
N LEU A 874 3.39 2.44 30.68
CA LEU A 874 1.98 2.81 30.74
C LEU A 874 1.84 4.02 31.65
N ILE A 875 1.26 5.09 31.14
CA ILE A 875 0.88 6.27 31.93
C ILE A 875 -0.64 6.40 31.89
N PHE A 876 -1.25 6.41 33.07
CA PHE A 876 -2.67 6.67 33.26
C PHE A 876 -2.84 8.04 33.89
N ALA A 877 -3.73 8.86 33.35
CA ALA A 877 -4.05 10.15 33.90
C ALA A 877 -5.55 10.34 34.03
N TYR A 878 -5.98 10.75 35.21
CA TYR A 878 -7.39 10.86 35.58
C TYR A 878 -7.66 12.25 36.12
N GLN A 879 -8.73 12.89 35.68
CA GLN A 879 -9.21 14.16 36.20
C GLN A 879 -10.72 14.07 36.42
N GLY A 880 -11.23 14.35 37.61
CA GLY A 880 -12.66 14.22 37.89
C GLY A 880 -13.13 15.11 39.03
N ILE A 881 -14.43 15.43 39.01
CA ILE A 881 -15.07 16.12 40.13
C ILE A 881 -15.28 15.18 41.32
N VAL A 882 -14.96 15.67 42.51
CA VAL A 882 -15.14 14.99 43.80
C VAL A 882 -15.77 15.94 44.82
N GLY A 883 -16.32 15.39 45.91
CA GLY A 883 -16.81 16.18 47.05
C GLY A 883 -15.69 16.82 47.89
N GLU A 884 -16.05 17.59 48.92
CA GLU A 884 -15.07 18.22 49.83
C GLU A 884 -14.24 17.16 50.58
N THR A 885 -12.90 17.26 50.42
CA THR A 885 -11.81 16.45 50.99
C THR A 885 -11.48 15.12 50.29
N GLY A 886 -10.19 14.91 49.99
CA GLY A 886 -9.63 13.66 49.48
C GLY A 886 -8.12 13.75 49.22
N ASP A 887 -7.39 12.65 49.42
CA ASP A 887 -5.95 12.51 49.15
C ASP A 887 -5.65 12.73 47.66
N GLU A 888 -4.76 13.68 47.31
CA GLU A 888 -4.40 14.04 45.93
C GLU A 888 -3.90 12.87 45.07
N HIS A 889 -3.43 11.78 45.69
CA HIS A 889 -2.94 10.58 44.98
C HIS A 889 -4.02 9.54 44.65
N LEU A 890 -5.23 9.66 45.21
CA LEU A 890 -6.33 8.72 44.91
C LEU A 890 -7.00 9.06 43.56
N ILE A 891 -7.34 8.03 42.79
CA ILE A 891 -8.05 8.17 41.51
C ILE A 891 -9.42 8.85 41.75
N PRO A 892 -9.82 9.87 40.98
CA PRO A 892 -11.06 10.63 41.18
C PRO A 892 -12.33 9.91 40.72
N PHE A 893 -12.25 8.59 40.49
CA PHE A 893 -13.32 7.77 39.90
C PHE A 893 -13.58 6.53 40.75
N ARG A 894 -14.83 6.05 40.73
CA ARG A 894 -15.12 4.64 41.05
C ARG A 894 -14.83 3.81 39.82
N GLN A 895 -14.10 2.71 39.98
CA GLN A 895 -13.75 1.86 38.84
C GLN A 895 -14.64 0.64 38.79
N TYR A 896 -15.15 0.37 37.59
CA TYR A 896 -16.07 -0.71 37.32
C TYR A 896 -15.66 -1.50 36.08
N LEU A 897 -15.98 -2.80 36.06
CA LEU A 897 -16.01 -3.63 34.85
C LEU A 897 -17.46 -3.81 34.42
N ALA A 898 -17.76 -3.62 33.14
CA ALA A 898 -19.07 -3.90 32.59
C ALA A 898 -19.00 -4.98 31.52
N THR A 899 -19.98 -5.89 31.54
CA THR A 899 -20.13 -6.93 30.50
C THR A 899 -20.67 -6.39 29.18
N ALA A 900 -21.33 -5.23 29.20
CA ALA A 900 -21.86 -4.51 28.04
C ALA A 900 -22.05 -3.03 28.39
N VAL A 901 -22.03 -2.13 27.40
CA VAL A 901 -22.01 -0.66 27.61
C VAL A 901 -23.35 -0.13 28.15
N GLU A 902 -24.48 -0.63 27.66
CA GLU A 902 -25.82 -0.09 28.02
C GLU A 902 -26.57 -0.93 29.06
N LYS A 903 -26.49 -2.27 28.95
CA LYS A 903 -27.35 -3.20 29.70
C LYS A 903 -26.55 -4.25 30.48
N GLY A 904 -25.24 -4.03 30.61
CA GLY A 904 -24.31 -4.99 31.23
C GLY A 904 -24.42 -5.05 32.75
N LYS A 905 -24.12 -6.23 33.31
CA LYS A 905 -23.77 -6.35 34.72
C LYS A 905 -22.46 -5.60 34.97
N ILE A 906 -22.45 -4.82 36.05
CA ILE A 906 -21.32 -3.99 36.47
C ILE A 906 -20.69 -4.59 37.73
N TYR A 907 -19.36 -4.69 37.78
CA TYR A 907 -18.57 -5.22 38.88
C TYR A 907 -17.60 -4.17 39.41
N THR A 908 -17.63 -3.88 40.71
CA THR A 908 -16.75 -2.89 41.34
C THR A 908 -15.32 -3.41 41.40
N ILE A 909 -14.36 -2.66 40.86
CA ILE A 909 -12.91 -2.92 40.98
C ILE A 909 -12.34 -2.14 42.16
N LEU A 910 -12.58 -0.82 42.15
CA LEU A 910 -12.07 0.12 43.14
C LEU A 910 -13.23 1.01 43.57
N ASP A 911 -13.61 0.90 44.84
CA ASP A 911 -14.61 1.78 45.40
C ASP A 911 -13.96 3.07 45.89
N ASN A 912 -14.49 4.20 45.42
CA ASN A 912 -14.15 5.53 45.90
C ASN A 912 -15.45 6.24 46.28
N PRO A 913 -15.83 6.26 47.57
CA PRO A 913 -17.11 6.78 48.00
C PRO A 913 -17.28 8.28 47.69
N GLU A 914 -16.17 9.03 47.59
CA GLU A 914 -16.14 10.47 47.31
C GLU A 914 -16.30 10.82 45.82
N SER A 915 -16.19 9.82 44.93
CA SER A 915 -16.35 10.02 43.49
C SER A 915 -17.80 10.26 43.09
N LEU A 916 -17.99 11.20 42.17
CA LEU A 916 -19.26 11.48 41.50
C LEU A 916 -19.32 10.90 40.08
N ILE A 917 -18.22 10.33 39.60
CA ILE A 917 -18.07 9.77 38.24
C ILE A 917 -17.59 8.32 38.33
N ASP A 918 -18.14 7.49 37.46
CA ASP A 918 -17.75 6.11 37.29
C ASP A 918 -16.85 5.97 36.06
N PHE A 919 -15.72 5.29 36.23
CA PHE A 919 -14.83 4.88 35.15
C PHE A 919 -15.08 3.41 34.87
N ILE A 920 -15.66 3.14 33.69
CA ILE A 920 -16.16 1.83 33.32
C ILE A 920 -15.28 1.27 32.22
N ARG A 921 -14.74 0.07 32.45
CA ARG A 921 -13.98 -0.68 31.46
C ARG A 921 -14.85 -1.81 30.90
N THR A 922 -14.82 -2.00 29.59
CA THR A 922 -15.42 -3.19 28.97
C THR A 922 -14.68 -4.44 29.46
N LEU A 923 -15.43 -5.47 29.82
CA LEU A 923 -14.85 -6.71 30.33
C LEU A 923 -14.12 -7.48 29.23
N ASP A 924 -14.48 -7.31 27.96
CA ASP A 924 -13.96 -8.12 26.84
C ASP A 924 -12.66 -7.57 26.23
N ARG A 925 -11.55 -7.62 26.96
CA ARG A 925 -10.28 -7.03 26.50
C ARG A 925 -9.66 -7.70 25.27
N GLU A 926 -10.13 -8.89 24.91
CA GLU A 926 -9.63 -9.69 23.80
C GLU A 926 -10.25 -9.28 22.45
N LEU A 927 -11.39 -8.58 22.47
CA LEU A 927 -12.06 -8.05 21.28
C LEU A 927 -12.28 -6.53 21.37
N GLU A 928 -12.58 -6.01 22.56
CA GLU A 928 -12.87 -4.60 22.86
C GLU A 928 -12.28 -4.14 24.21
N ASP A 929 -11.19 -3.38 24.15
CA ASP A 929 -10.46 -2.82 25.28
C ASP A 929 -10.81 -1.35 25.58
N GLU A 930 -12.04 -0.94 25.26
CA GLU A 930 -12.42 0.46 25.25
C GLU A 930 -13.00 0.94 26.60
N ASP A 931 -12.30 1.89 27.24
CA ASP A 931 -12.72 2.51 28.50
C ASP A 931 -13.65 3.73 28.30
N TYR A 932 -14.64 3.92 29.18
CA TYR A 932 -15.52 5.10 29.15
C TYR A 932 -15.87 5.68 30.53
N LEU A 933 -16.36 6.92 30.55
CA LEU A 933 -16.78 7.64 31.75
C LEU A 933 -18.30 7.82 31.79
N TRP A 934 -18.89 7.70 32.98
CA TRP A 934 -20.32 7.85 33.19
C TRP A 934 -20.64 8.56 34.52
N PRO A 935 -21.75 9.32 34.66
CA PRO A 935 -22.17 9.81 35.97
C PRO A 935 -22.38 8.67 36.97
N GLY A 936 -21.86 8.86 38.18
CA GLY A 936 -21.96 7.88 39.24
C GLY A 936 -23.38 7.48 39.58
N ALA A 937 -23.61 6.26 40.07
CA ALA A 937 -24.96 5.78 40.37
C ALA A 937 -25.80 6.70 41.29
N SER A 938 -25.16 7.45 42.19
CA SER A 938 -25.83 8.45 43.04
C SER A 938 -26.24 9.70 42.26
N VAL A 939 -25.37 10.19 41.37
CA VAL A 939 -25.62 11.34 40.48
C VAL A 939 -26.69 10.99 39.45
N SER A 940 -26.60 9.80 38.85
CA SER A 940 -27.57 9.30 37.87
C SER A 940 -28.98 9.24 38.47
N LYS A 941 -29.11 8.80 39.73
CA LYS A 941 -30.39 8.80 40.46
C LYS A 941 -30.86 10.20 40.86
N LEU A 942 -29.94 11.09 41.24
CA LEU A 942 -30.27 12.45 41.66
C LEU A 942 -30.86 13.27 40.50
N LEU A 943 -30.28 13.13 39.31
CA LEU A 943 -30.69 13.84 38.10
C LEU A 943 -31.70 13.07 37.26
N ASP A 944 -32.03 11.84 37.69
CA ASP A 944 -32.94 10.90 37.03
C ASP A 944 -32.61 10.71 35.55
N VAL A 945 -31.34 10.39 35.28
CA VAL A 945 -30.80 10.25 33.93
C VAL A 945 -30.53 8.78 33.58
N HIS A 946 -30.68 8.45 32.30
CA HIS A 946 -30.30 7.15 31.73
C HIS A 946 -29.48 7.31 30.45
N ILE A 947 -28.68 6.29 30.13
CA ILE A 947 -27.83 6.27 28.94
C ILE A 947 -28.67 6.08 27.67
N GLU A 948 -28.37 6.87 26.65
CA GLU A 948 -28.91 6.74 25.30
C GLU A 948 -27.80 7.04 24.28
N PHE A 949 -27.86 6.39 23.12
CA PHE A 949 -26.97 6.70 22.00
C PHE A 949 -27.66 7.68 21.04
N ASP A 950 -27.13 8.89 20.94
CA ASP A 950 -27.56 9.94 20.01
C ASP A 950 -26.96 9.66 18.63
N PHE A 951 -27.65 8.84 17.85
CA PHE A 951 -27.20 8.42 16.51
C PHE A 951 -26.95 9.61 15.57
N LEU A 952 -27.76 10.66 15.65
CA LEU A 952 -27.64 11.85 14.79
C LEU A 952 -26.34 12.62 15.02
N ASN A 953 -25.76 12.51 16.22
CA ASN A 953 -24.52 13.21 16.59
C ASN A 953 -23.36 12.27 16.91
N GLY A 954 -23.54 10.95 16.73
CA GLY A 954 -22.53 9.92 16.97
C GLY A 954 -21.94 9.96 18.39
N ARG A 955 -22.79 9.97 19.43
CA ARG A 955 -22.31 10.12 20.81
C ARG A 955 -23.25 9.48 21.83
N TYR A 956 -22.68 9.07 22.96
CA TYR A 956 -23.49 8.71 24.13
C TYR A 956 -23.88 9.94 24.93
N ILE A 957 -25.15 9.99 25.30
CA ILE A 957 -25.76 11.04 26.10
C ILE A 957 -26.50 10.46 27.29
N ALA A 958 -26.62 11.24 28.35
CA ALA A 958 -27.53 10.91 29.45
C ALA A 958 -28.71 11.86 29.42
N ILE A 959 -29.92 11.33 29.28
CA ILE A 959 -31.16 12.11 29.20
C ILE A 959 -32.00 11.94 30.46
N ASN A 960 -32.67 13.02 30.87
CA ASN A 960 -33.63 13.00 31.98
C ASN A 960 -35.06 12.66 31.49
N GLN A 961 -36.04 12.62 32.41
CA GLN A 961 -37.46 12.38 32.06
C GLN A 961 -38.05 13.40 31.08
N GLU A 962 -37.53 14.63 31.05
CA GLU A 962 -37.97 15.70 30.16
C GLU A 962 -37.30 15.62 28.77
N LYS A 963 -36.49 14.58 28.51
CA LYS A 963 -35.66 14.39 27.32
C LYS A 963 -34.59 15.47 27.13
N ASP A 964 -34.20 16.15 28.21
CA ASP A 964 -33.07 17.08 28.18
C ASP A 964 -31.75 16.31 28.27
N VAL A 965 -30.76 16.73 27.47
CA VAL A 965 -29.43 16.11 27.42
C VAL A 965 -28.57 16.67 28.54
N VAL A 966 -28.43 15.92 29.62
CA VAL A 966 -27.72 16.36 30.83
C VAL A 966 -26.22 16.10 30.74
N PHE A 967 -25.82 14.92 30.24
CA PHE A 967 -24.41 14.55 30.08
C PHE A 967 -24.08 14.18 28.64
N ILE A 968 -22.84 14.45 28.23
CA ILE A 968 -22.28 14.03 26.94
C ILE A 968 -20.95 13.33 27.20
N MET A 969 -20.83 12.09 26.71
CA MET A 969 -19.56 11.35 26.70
C MET A 969 -18.88 11.49 25.34
N LYS A 970 -17.57 11.72 25.37
CA LYS A 970 -16.73 11.80 24.17
C LYS A 970 -15.48 10.99 24.38
N LYS A 971 -15.02 10.29 23.34
CA LYS A 971 -13.86 9.42 23.41
C LYS A 971 -12.90 9.73 22.28
N TRP A 972 -11.61 9.51 22.43
CA TRP A 972 -10.63 9.65 21.36
C TRP A 972 -9.56 8.57 21.51
N SER A 973 -8.94 8.20 20.39
CA SER A 973 -7.80 7.29 20.35
C SER A 973 -6.88 7.60 19.16
N SER A 974 -5.60 7.27 19.27
CA SER A 974 -4.66 7.24 18.15
C SER A 974 -4.78 5.89 17.45
N SER A 975 -5.03 5.92 16.14
CA SER A 975 -5.13 4.71 15.31
C SER A 975 -3.77 4.23 14.81
N TYR A 976 -2.74 5.08 14.81
CA TYR A 976 -1.41 4.76 14.26
C TYR A 976 -0.67 3.69 15.07
N LYS A 977 -0.52 2.50 14.48
CA LYS A 977 0.30 1.41 15.03
C LYS A 977 1.72 1.35 14.46
N GLY A 978 2.08 2.26 13.55
CA GLY A 978 3.39 2.27 12.87
C GLY A 978 3.43 1.50 11.56
N ASP A 979 4.08 2.07 10.56
CA ASP A 979 4.61 1.30 9.43
C ASP A 979 5.91 0.60 9.88
N SER A 980 5.87 -0.72 9.92
CA SER A 980 6.98 -1.56 10.40
C SER A 980 8.19 -1.62 9.47
N GLU A 981 8.34 -0.68 8.53
CA GLU A 981 9.55 -0.59 7.71
C GLU A 981 10.78 -0.20 8.56
N TYR A 982 10.56 0.39 9.74
CA TYR A 982 11.61 0.67 10.72
C TYR A 982 11.57 -0.32 11.88
N HIS A 983 12.31 -1.42 11.77
CA HIS A 983 12.65 -2.26 12.91
C HIS A 983 13.33 -1.41 14.00
N GLY A 984 12.65 -1.14 15.12
CA GLY A 984 13.29 -0.54 16.31
C GLY A 984 12.62 0.69 16.94
N ASN A 985 11.62 1.30 16.32
CA ASN A 985 10.96 2.48 16.90
C ASN A 985 9.60 2.10 17.50
N ALA A 986 9.54 2.11 18.83
CA ALA A 986 8.30 1.99 19.57
C ALA A 986 7.42 3.23 19.39
N ILE A 987 6.17 3.03 19.03
CA ILE A 987 5.19 4.11 18.86
C ILE A 987 4.19 4.05 20.03
N PRO A 988 4.07 5.12 20.82
CA PRO A 988 3.09 5.18 21.88
C PRO A 988 1.65 5.24 21.33
N LEU A 989 0.80 4.35 21.83
CA LEU A 989 -0.64 4.36 21.62
C LEU A 989 -1.29 5.23 22.70
N TYR A 990 -2.17 6.13 22.26
CA TYR A 990 -2.89 7.07 23.11
C TYR A 990 -4.39 6.83 23.02
N SER A 991 -5.07 6.92 24.15
CA SER A 991 -6.53 6.95 24.19
C SER A 991 -7.03 7.79 25.36
N GLY A 992 -8.26 8.26 25.27
CA GLY A 992 -8.88 8.96 26.38
C GLY A 992 -10.38 9.14 26.23
N THR A 993 -11.04 9.38 27.36
CA THR A 993 -12.47 9.63 27.44
C THR A 993 -12.74 10.86 28.28
N LYS A 994 -13.77 11.61 27.91
CA LYS A 994 -14.22 12.85 28.55
C LYS A 994 -15.71 12.78 28.83
N LEU A 995 -16.12 13.31 29.97
CA LEU A 995 -17.50 13.45 30.37
C LEU A 995 -17.82 14.92 30.65
N TYR A 996 -18.88 15.40 30.00
CA TYR A 996 -19.38 16.75 30.13
C TYR A 996 -20.75 16.75 30.79
N ILE A 997 -21.04 17.79 31.59
CA ILE A 997 -22.37 18.05 32.15
C ILE A 997 -22.90 19.39 31.65
N LYS A 998 -24.20 19.49 31.42
CA LYS A 998 -24.88 20.75 31.13
C LYS A 998 -24.83 21.66 32.36
N LYS A 999 -24.39 22.91 32.15
CA LYS A 999 -24.01 23.84 33.22
C LYS A 999 -25.08 24.05 34.29
N GLU A 1000 -26.35 24.07 33.91
CA GLU A 1000 -27.48 24.34 34.82
C GLU A 1000 -27.66 23.26 35.91
N TYR A 1001 -27.16 22.04 35.67
CA TYR A 1001 -27.25 20.92 36.63
C TYR A 1001 -26.13 20.92 37.67
N ILE A 1002 -25.06 21.71 37.48
CA ILE A 1002 -23.93 21.78 38.43
C ILE A 1002 -24.39 22.30 39.79
N GLY A 1003 -25.30 23.28 39.81
CA GLY A 1003 -25.84 23.82 41.07
C GLY A 1003 -26.61 22.77 41.88
N ILE A 1004 -27.22 21.78 41.23
CA ILE A 1004 -27.89 20.66 41.91
C ILE A 1004 -26.84 19.75 42.57
N LEU A 1005 -25.72 19.50 41.88
CA LEU A 1005 -24.60 18.74 42.45
C LEU A 1005 -23.99 19.47 43.65
N GLU A 1006 -23.76 20.78 43.57
CA GLU A 1006 -23.23 21.57 44.69
C GLU A 1006 -24.17 21.58 45.91
N GLN A 1007 -25.49 21.63 45.68
CA GLN A 1007 -26.48 21.55 46.76
C GLN A 1007 -26.45 20.20 47.50
N GLN A 1008 -26.20 19.11 46.78
CA GLN A 1008 -26.23 17.76 47.34
C GLN A 1008 -24.89 17.33 47.92
N TYR A 1009 -23.78 17.69 47.28
CA TYR A 1009 -22.44 17.18 47.57
C TYR A 1009 -21.47 18.23 48.13
N GLY A 1010 -21.92 19.48 48.30
CA GLY A 1010 -21.10 20.58 48.82
C GLY A 1010 -20.21 21.22 47.75
N THR A 1011 -19.15 21.92 48.16
CA THR A 1011 -18.20 22.54 47.23
C THR A 1011 -17.53 21.48 46.37
N LEU A 1012 -17.70 21.55 45.05
CA LEU A 1012 -17.07 20.61 44.14
C LEU A 1012 -15.59 20.96 43.96
N MET A 1013 -14.75 19.92 43.96
CA MET A 1013 -13.32 20.03 43.70
C MET A 1013 -12.99 19.29 42.40
N MET A 1014 -12.05 19.82 41.61
CA MET A 1014 -11.47 19.16 40.45
C MET A 1014 -10.15 18.50 40.86
N LYS A 1015 -10.11 17.18 40.77
CA LYS A 1015 -8.95 16.39 41.20
C LYS A 1015 -8.26 15.76 40.00
N THR A 1016 -6.94 15.90 39.92
CA THR A 1016 -6.07 15.33 38.88
C THR A 1016 -5.10 14.33 39.51
N CYS A 1017 -5.00 13.12 38.95
CA CYS A 1017 -4.08 12.07 39.39
C CYS A 1017 -3.42 11.41 38.16
N VAL A 1018 -2.08 11.35 38.16
CA VAL A 1018 -1.25 10.72 37.12
C VAL A 1018 -0.45 9.58 37.74
N GLN A 1019 -0.46 8.43 37.10
CA GLN A 1019 0.22 7.20 37.52
C GLN A 1019 1.02 6.63 36.35
N SER A 1020 2.30 6.31 36.58
CA SER A 1020 3.20 5.75 35.58
C SER A 1020 3.73 4.38 36.03
N TYR A 1021 3.67 3.41 35.13
CA TYR A 1021 4.17 2.05 35.32
C TYR A 1021 5.14 1.71 34.19
N THR A 1022 6.28 1.13 34.51
CA THR A 1022 7.23 0.59 33.53
C THR A 1022 7.51 -0.85 33.88
N GLN A 1023 7.43 -1.73 32.90
CA GLN A 1023 7.73 -3.15 33.01
C GLN A 1023 8.80 -3.50 31.97
N ASP A 1024 9.94 -3.97 32.44
CA ASP A 1024 11.02 -4.49 31.59
C ASP A 1024 10.71 -5.97 31.25
N TYR A 1025 10.96 -6.38 29.99
CA TYR A 1025 10.70 -7.72 29.46
C TYR A 1025 11.86 -8.70 29.65
#